data_AF-A0A918DUA5-F1
#
_entry.id   AF-A0A918DUA5-F1
#
_cell.length_a   1.000
_cell.length_b   1.000
_cell.length_c   1.000
_cell.angle_alpha   90.00
_cell.angle_beta   90.00
_cell.angle_gamma   90.00
#
_symmetry.space_group_name_H-M   'P 1'
#
loop_
_entity.id
_entity.type
_entity.pdbx_description
1 polymer ?
#
loop_
_entity_poly.entity_id
_entity_poly.type
_entity_poly.pdbx_seq_one_letter_code
_entity_poly.pdbx_strand_id
1 'polypeptide(L)'
;MSPGTDAGTGRDMAALVEALARRSHDLVRLAECVSLAAAVEPAFLRRARLRFLPRSTAALEAELWFSPLVEAAGEHALLLDPEASRALWSRLARRPEHAAAVRRFTREAHAHAPRTTRLYEELLWAPLDPDGDQGKADHELGRLLRAVASDGRAADDLGRWALHYLPRLPEALREKENAWRVRVASAERLGLPVPEDTEAPDGDATHTARALVQRSIPFGVAAQGDGIVISRPPDAEAAVLRAAGGRKVRLDLSSTLSHTGEPVRLELEEGQVLHLPFTVVQRRARDGTLLASTAHPGEATDLVAAPEADDRSIGWAVLLADGTVVLHALDGRETGRVAPEEGGPPRRRIALSSGGHIWLTFLEGDRVRQIVLRSGEERAGPSLYQRVSADPRWVQLVGDRGSDVYWTDREGDSALLLRGNATGRVHRMAVAGGPIRVLWTTTGFAGSATVAAIDEHGVLRVWEAAGDRPALTLASAATALTGDPGGGLVAWADPDGGVWGWRKPDGGAASPRSWEDSRRFLIGQAPWPVTSLALGPDGRLAAAGGDSHILLWPTSAPDPDRLPLRIRLPFRASKVCAVPDGTWTIAGVGGPVEVRTEDGSRYLMTPDTEPASDVGRLPTWIRGCVLALAGPAALGSGPGSGLRGFAERLAGIANAGVTCVVVGPADPIPRSHRLHAPPLGAEPMLPLGFERDFAQLMTDVRRHGMRLVVDLDLSSVSGAGTGFPGIEVLDSVRRWLDVGVDGIRLVGGFGPEDSLLTDLRHLIDGYDDRALIGTTRQFEAAHRLFAPQGSGEQGCHVVVVSGLGGELTGRPSPQGHGEGSDGEDGHGEDGRAEGVGTGIQWLPLGAIGPQWGDSLPEGLTPGAKTLLAGLLLCLPGCPVLPLPLIQGGQDPAGVPLRRMVEQRRNQLALTRGDCRFLHAGHESVLAVLRRHGGEVVLCLANTAGQEVGVAFTAEQLGWAGPLGLLDLLGGDGVRHDGEREVAFRLAPGAMRWFRLHGPPGTG
;
A
#
# COMPACT_ATOMS: atom_id res chain seq x y z
N MET A 1 -10.68 40.56 -18.52
CA MET A 1 -9.31 41.09 -18.80
C MET A 1 -8.46 40.73 -17.61
N SER A 2 -7.78 39.59 -17.68
CA SER A 2 -6.81 39.16 -16.67
C SER A 2 -5.51 39.95 -16.87
N PRO A 3 -4.86 40.48 -15.81
CA PRO A 3 -3.52 41.01 -15.96
C PRO A 3 -2.55 39.82 -16.01
N GLY A 4 -1.85 39.71 -17.13
CA GLY A 4 -0.82 38.71 -17.34
C GLY A 4 0.38 38.92 -16.41
N THR A 5 0.88 37.81 -15.91
CA THR A 5 2.20 37.66 -15.30
C THR A 5 3.26 37.82 -16.39
N ASP A 6 3.78 39.03 -16.55
CA ASP A 6 5.03 39.28 -17.28
C ASP A 6 6.19 39.19 -16.28
N ALA A 7 6.78 38.00 -16.20
CA ALA A 7 8.10 37.80 -15.61
C ALA A 7 9.14 38.25 -16.66
N GLY A 8 9.75 39.43 -16.49
CA GLY A 8 10.82 39.82 -17.41
C GLY A 8 11.15 41.30 -17.61
N THR A 9 10.85 42.22 -16.68
CA THR A 9 11.57 43.51 -16.58
C THR A 9 11.56 44.00 -15.14
N GLY A 10 12.51 43.55 -14.32
CA GLY A 10 12.68 44.08 -12.97
C GLY A 10 13.02 45.57 -13.03
N ARG A 11 12.07 46.44 -12.66
CA ARG A 11 12.41 47.83 -12.33
C ARG A 11 13.34 47.77 -11.11
N ASP A 12 14.55 48.29 -11.23
CA ASP A 12 15.42 48.50 -10.07
C ASP A 12 14.71 49.46 -9.08
N MET A 13 14.09 48.87 -8.05
CA MET A 13 13.31 49.59 -7.06
C MET A 13 14.18 50.54 -6.23
N ALA A 14 15.46 50.22 -6.05
CA ALA A 14 16.40 51.11 -5.38
C ALA A 14 16.67 52.37 -6.23
N ALA A 15 16.83 52.21 -7.55
CA ALA A 15 16.94 53.35 -8.47
C ALA A 15 15.66 54.19 -8.49
N LEU A 16 14.48 53.56 -8.37
CA LEU A 16 13.20 54.27 -8.28
C LEU A 16 13.09 55.10 -6.99
N VAL A 17 13.46 54.53 -5.84
CA VAL A 17 13.49 55.25 -4.57
C VAL A 17 14.41 56.46 -4.63
N GLU A 18 15.62 56.32 -5.22
CA GLU A 18 16.53 57.45 -5.40
C GLU A 18 16.02 58.49 -6.41
N ALA A 19 15.32 58.06 -7.47
CA ALA A 19 14.68 58.98 -8.41
C ALA A 19 13.53 59.77 -7.76
N LEU A 20 12.71 59.11 -6.93
CA LEU A 20 11.67 59.76 -6.16
C LEU A 20 12.25 60.71 -5.12
N ALA A 21 13.35 60.34 -4.46
CA ALA A 21 14.01 61.20 -3.48
C ALA A 21 14.51 62.52 -4.09
N ARG A 22 14.90 62.51 -5.37
CA ARG A 22 15.27 63.72 -6.13
C ARG A 22 14.07 64.60 -6.50
N ARG A 23 12.90 64.00 -6.75
CA ARG A 23 11.68 64.72 -7.19
C ARG A 23 10.83 65.22 -6.03
N SER A 24 10.66 64.38 -5.01
CA SER A 24 9.83 64.62 -3.83
C SER A 24 10.58 64.04 -2.62
N HIS A 25 11.51 64.82 -2.09
CA HIS A 25 12.34 64.41 -0.95
C HIS A 25 11.50 64.12 0.30
N ASP A 26 10.42 64.88 0.53
CA ASP A 26 9.55 64.70 1.70
C ASP A 26 8.71 63.42 1.61
N LEU A 27 8.34 62.98 0.39
CA LEU A 27 7.63 61.71 0.17
C LEU A 27 8.48 60.52 0.62
N VAL A 28 9.75 60.48 0.18
CA VAL A 28 10.67 59.41 0.56
C VAL A 28 11.00 59.46 2.05
N ARG A 29 11.14 60.65 2.65
CA ARG A 29 11.31 60.76 4.11
C ARG A 29 10.09 60.28 4.90
N LEU A 30 8.88 60.52 4.40
CA LEU A 30 7.67 60.00 5.03
C LEU A 30 7.63 58.47 4.92
N ALA A 31 7.96 57.92 3.74
CA ALA A 31 8.08 56.48 3.52
C ALA A 31 9.12 55.83 4.45
N GLU A 32 10.30 56.45 4.63
CA GLU A 32 11.33 56.00 5.58
C GLU A 32 10.78 55.92 7.00
N CYS A 33 10.01 56.92 7.44
CA CYS A 33 9.45 56.99 8.79
C CYS A 33 8.36 55.93 9.07
N VAL A 34 7.75 55.35 8.04
CA VAL A 34 6.73 54.30 8.18
C VAL A 34 7.22 52.92 7.74
N SER A 35 8.46 52.82 7.21
CA SER A 35 9.05 51.59 6.67
C SER A 35 9.30 50.47 7.68
N LEU A 36 9.21 50.77 8.99
CA LEU A 36 9.35 49.78 10.07
C LEU A 36 8.00 49.29 10.61
N ALA A 37 6.87 49.70 10.02
CA ALA A 37 5.54 49.25 10.42
C ALA A 37 5.09 48.03 9.60
N ALA A 38 4.38 47.10 10.24
CA ALA A 38 3.84 45.92 9.55
C ALA A 38 2.76 46.28 8.51
N ALA A 39 1.93 47.26 8.84
CA ALA A 39 0.94 47.88 7.98
C ALA A 39 0.76 49.34 8.42
N VAL A 40 0.47 50.23 7.48
CA VAL A 40 0.41 51.67 7.73
C VAL A 40 -1.04 52.14 7.68
N GLU A 41 -1.64 52.29 8.85
CA GLU A 41 -2.98 52.87 9.00
C GLU A 41 -2.96 54.39 8.75
N PRO A 42 -4.07 55.00 8.26
CA PRO A 42 -4.15 56.45 8.05
C PRO A 42 -3.79 57.27 9.29
N ALA A 43 -4.21 56.83 10.48
CA ALA A 43 -3.89 57.51 11.74
C ALA A 43 -2.39 57.43 12.07
N PHE A 44 -1.76 56.29 11.81
CA PHE A 44 -0.31 56.11 11.99
C PHE A 44 0.47 56.99 11.01
N LEU A 45 0.08 57.00 9.74
CA LEU A 45 0.69 57.82 8.69
C LEU A 45 0.59 59.32 9.00
N ARG A 46 -0.60 59.78 9.40
CA ARG A 46 -0.84 61.17 9.84
C ARG A 46 0.08 61.54 11.01
N ARG A 47 0.18 60.68 12.02
CA ARG A 47 1.05 60.92 13.18
C ARG A 47 2.53 60.95 12.81
N ALA A 48 2.97 60.07 11.91
CA ALA A 48 4.34 60.04 11.41
C ALA A 48 4.68 61.35 10.70
N ARG A 49 3.79 61.82 9.80
CA ARG A 49 3.94 63.09 9.10
C ARG A 49 4.03 64.26 10.07
N LEU A 50 3.10 64.37 11.02
CA LEU A 50 3.11 65.46 12.00
C LEU A 50 4.36 65.45 12.90
N ARG A 51 4.90 64.26 13.20
CA ARG A 51 6.08 64.11 14.06
C ARG A 51 7.39 64.45 13.35
N PHE A 52 7.58 63.91 12.14
CA PHE A 52 8.87 63.95 11.44
C PHE A 52 8.92 65.00 10.32
N LEU A 53 7.76 65.41 9.78
CA LEU A 53 7.63 66.36 8.69
C LEU A 53 6.52 67.41 9.01
N PRO A 54 6.58 68.14 10.13
CA PRO A 54 5.48 69.01 10.60
C PRO A 54 5.14 70.16 9.63
N ARG A 55 6.06 70.53 8.73
CA ARG A 55 5.89 71.59 7.72
C ARG A 55 5.26 71.09 6.41
N SER A 56 5.05 69.79 6.27
CA SER A 56 4.43 69.19 5.08
C SER A 56 2.91 69.32 5.10
N THR A 57 2.26 69.20 3.94
CA THR A 57 0.79 69.25 3.81
C THR A 57 0.18 67.84 3.93
N ALA A 58 -1.14 67.79 4.15
CA ALA A 58 -1.89 66.52 4.16
C ALA A 58 -1.86 65.79 2.80
N ALA A 59 -1.60 66.51 1.70
CA ALA A 59 -1.49 65.91 0.36
C ALA A 59 -0.35 64.88 0.27
N LEU A 60 0.69 65.02 1.10
CA LEU A 60 1.81 64.08 1.15
C LEU A 60 1.39 62.66 1.60
N GLU A 61 0.34 62.56 2.43
CA GLU A 61 -0.20 61.25 2.85
C GLU A 61 -0.84 60.53 1.66
N ALA A 62 -1.62 61.25 0.86
CA ALA A 62 -2.21 60.73 -0.37
C ALA A 62 -1.14 60.43 -1.43
N GLU A 63 -0.12 61.28 -1.56
CA GLU A 63 1.00 61.06 -2.46
C GLU A 63 1.73 59.75 -2.14
N LEU A 64 1.95 59.43 -0.85
CA LEU A 64 2.51 58.14 -0.45
C LEU A 64 1.56 56.99 -0.74
N TRP A 65 0.28 57.16 -0.38
CA TRP A 65 -0.76 56.14 -0.54
C TRP A 65 -0.92 55.64 -1.97
N PHE A 66 -0.71 56.52 -2.96
CA PHE A 66 -0.78 56.19 -4.39
C PHE A 66 0.59 56.15 -5.07
N SER A 67 1.67 56.12 -4.30
CA SER A 67 3.04 56.06 -4.83
C SER A 67 3.39 54.65 -5.34
N PRO A 68 4.37 54.51 -6.23
CA PRO A 68 4.87 53.19 -6.65
C PRO A 68 5.69 52.48 -5.56
N LEU A 69 5.82 53.05 -4.36
CA LEU A 69 6.44 52.41 -3.20
C LEU A 69 5.46 51.51 -2.44
N VAL A 70 4.18 51.54 -2.80
CA VAL A 70 3.09 50.80 -2.16
C VAL A 70 2.75 49.57 -2.99
N GLU A 71 2.80 48.40 -2.36
CA GLU A 71 2.38 47.12 -2.96
C GLU A 71 0.85 47.06 -3.05
N ALA A 72 0.19 47.38 -1.94
CA ALA A 72 -1.26 47.32 -1.80
C ALA A 72 -1.76 48.43 -0.87
N ALA A 73 -2.87 49.06 -1.25
CA ALA A 73 -3.57 50.04 -0.42
C ALA A 73 -5.05 49.68 -0.35
N GLY A 74 -5.52 49.33 0.85
CA GLY A 74 -6.93 49.08 1.14
C GLY A 74 -7.52 50.19 2.01
N GLU A 75 -8.84 50.18 2.23
CA GLU A 75 -9.54 51.24 2.98
C GLU A 75 -8.95 51.53 4.37
N HIS A 76 -8.34 50.53 5.02
CA HIS A 76 -7.87 50.61 6.39
C HIS A 76 -6.35 50.73 6.56
N ALA A 77 -5.56 50.33 5.57
CA ALA A 77 -4.10 50.39 5.65
C ALA A 77 -3.44 50.28 4.27
N LEU A 78 -2.21 50.81 4.17
CA LEU A 78 -1.30 50.52 3.06
C LEU A 78 -0.17 49.57 3.49
N LEU A 79 0.35 48.82 2.52
CA LEU A 79 1.51 47.94 2.63
C LEU A 79 2.58 48.42 1.65
N LEU A 80 3.80 48.66 2.16
CA LEU A 80 4.93 49.03 1.32
C LEU A 80 5.45 47.83 0.54
N ASP A 81 5.92 48.09 -0.68
CA ASP A 81 6.61 47.09 -1.49
C ASP A 81 7.86 46.56 -0.75
N PRO A 82 8.11 45.23 -0.76
CA PRO A 82 9.24 44.66 -0.04
C PRO A 82 10.59 45.15 -0.54
N GLU A 83 10.77 45.37 -1.85
CA GLU A 83 12.02 45.88 -2.42
C GLU A 83 12.18 47.37 -2.12
N ALA A 84 11.09 48.13 -2.16
CA ALA A 84 11.08 49.53 -1.73
C ALA A 84 11.47 49.65 -0.25
N SER A 85 10.92 48.79 0.60
CA SER A 85 11.24 48.75 2.04
C SER A 85 12.73 48.50 2.28
N ARG A 86 13.36 47.57 1.56
CA ARG A 86 14.82 47.32 1.63
C ARG A 86 15.65 48.54 1.28
N ALA A 87 15.27 49.24 0.20
CA ALA A 87 15.95 50.48 -0.19
C ALA A 87 15.79 51.59 0.87
N LEU A 88 14.59 51.72 1.47
CA LEU A 88 14.31 52.67 2.55
C LEU A 88 15.08 52.34 3.83
N TRP A 89 15.18 51.06 4.22
CA TRP A 89 15.98 50.63 5.37
C TRP A 89 17.46 50.93 5.19
N SER A 90 18.00 50.72 4.00
CA SER A 90 19.40 51.05 3.67
C SER A 90 19.69 52.55 3.85
N ARG A 91 18.70 53.40 3.58
CA ARG A 91 18.79 54.86 3.80
C ARG A 91 18.58 55.25 5.26
N LEU A 92 17.76 54.51 5.99
CA LEU A 92 17.52 54.70 7.42
C LEU A 92 18.75 54.30 8.25
N ALA A 93 19.43 53.21 7.88
CA ALA A 93 20.66 52.71 8.51
C ALA A 93 21.79 53.75 8.51
N ARG A 94 21.86 54.60 7.47
CA ARG A 94 22.85 55.70 7.37
C ARG A 94 22.63 56.83 8.38
N ARG A 95 21.50 56.84 9.11
CA ARG A 95 21.10 57.86 10.09
C ARG A 95 20.62 57.20 11.40
N PRO A 96 21.53 56.67 12.24
CA PRO A 96 21.19 55.84 13.40
C PRO A 96 20.29 56.55 14.43
N GLU A 97 20.52 57.84 14.69
CA GLU A 97 19.64 58.61 15.61
C GLU A 97 18.21 58.74 15.07
N HIS A 98 18.07 58.92 13.75
CA HIS A 98 16.76 58.99 13.11
C HIS A 98 16.07 57.63 13.10
N ALA A 99 16.82 56.55 12.80
CA ALA A 99 16.34 55.18 12.89
C ALA A 99 15.81 54.86 14.30
N ALA A 100 16.55 55.22 15.35
CA ALA A 100 16.12 55.02 16.74
C ALA A 100 14.86 55.83 17.08
N ALA A 101 14.74 57.05 16.55
CA ALA A 101 13.54 57.87 16.73
C ALA A 101 12.30 57.27 16.02
N VAL A 102 12.47 56.72 14.80
CA VAL A 102 11.43 56.02 14.06
C VAL A 102 11.01 54.75 14.81
N ARG A 103 11.95 53.93 15.29
CA ARG A 103 11.66 52.73 16.08
C ARG A 103 10.85 53.05 17.33
N ARG A 104 11.25 54.08 18.09
CA ARG A 104 10.53 54.52 19.29
C ARG A 104 9.11 54.95 18.92
N PHE A 105 8.95 55.72 17.85
CA PHE A 105 7.63 56.13 17.34
C PHE A 105 6.75 54.92 16.99
N THR A 106 7.27 53.94 16.23
CA THR A 106 6.53 52.72 15.88
C THR A 106 6.11 51.95 17.14
N ARG A 107 7.03 51.74 18.09
CA ARG A 107 6.74 51.05 19.37
C ARG A 107 5.68 51.75 20.21
N GLU A 108 5.74 53.08 20.30
CA GLU A 108 4.75 53.87 21.04
C GLU A 108 3.37 53.81 20.37
N ALA A 109 3.33 53.91 19.05
CA ALA A 109 2.07 53.85 18.31
C ALA A 109 1.43 52.45 18.34
N HIS A 110 2.23 51.39 18.28
CA HIS A 110 1.78 50.01 18.26
C HIS A 110 1.92 49.29 19.62
N ALA A 111 1.99 50.03 20.73
CA ALA A 111 2.12 49.46 22.07
C ALA A 111 1.00 48.46 22.41
N HIS A 112 -0.21 48.72 21.90
CA HIS A 112 -1.40 47.88 22.06
C HIS A 112 -1.71 46.99 20.86
N ALA A 113 -0.84 46.97 19.84
CA ALA A 113 -1.02 46.11 18.69
C ALA A 113 -0.84 44.62 19.06
N PRO A 114 -1.41 43.69 18.28
CA PRO A 114 -1.19 42.27 18.45
C PRO A 114 0.29 41.92 18.61
N ARG A 115 0.59 40.89 19.41
CA ARG A 115 1.97 40.49 19.69
C ARG A 115 2.74 40.13 18.41
N THR A 116 2.08 39.55 17.42
CA THR A 116 2.66 39.19 16.12
C THR A 116 3.10 40.43 15.34
N THR A 117 2.26 41.46 15.27
CA THR A 117 2.62 42.78 14.68
C THR A 117 3.87 43.34 15.33
N ARG A 118 3.88 43.45 16.67
CA ARG A 118 5.05 43.95 17.41
C ARG A 118 6.29 43.10 17.19
N LEU A 119 6.15 41.77 17.15
CA LEU A 119 7.27 40.86 16.87
C LEU A 119 7.88 41.11 15.49
N TYR A 120 7.07 41.24 14.44
CA TYR A 120 7.58 41.52 13.10
C TYR A 120 8.29 42.86 13.03
N GLU A 121 7.74 43.90 13.64
CA GLU A 121 8.36 45.22 13.69
C GLU A 121 9.69 45.22 14.48
N GLU A 122 9.80 44.40 15.53
CA GLU A 122 11.08 44.16 16.21
C GLU A 122 12.09 43.41 15.32
N LEU A 123 11.64 42.43 14.53
CA LEU A 123 12.50 41.71 13.59
C LEU A 123 12.97 42.63 12.46
N LEU A 124 12.12 43.51 11.93
CA LEU A 124 12.50 44.53 10.94
C LEU A 124 13.61 45.46 11.45
N TRP A 125 13.63 45.75 12.76
CA TRP A 125 14.67 46.57 13.36
C TRP A 125 16.02 45.87 13.49
N ALA A 126 16.04 44.55 13.69
CA ALA A 126 17.25 43.83 14.11
C ALA A 126 18.50 44.09 13.22
N PRO A 127 18.41 44.20 11.88
CA PRO A 127 19.57 44.49 11.03
C PRO A 127 20.03 45.95 11.02
N LEU A 128 19.22 46.88 11.55
CA LEU A 128 19.56 48.30 11.63
C LEU A 128 20.36 48.65 12.90
N ASP A 129 20.57 47.68 13.79
CA ASP A 129 21.22 47.81 15.08
C ASP A 129 22.58 47.09 15.07
N PRO A 130 23.69 47.77 14.70
CA PRO A 130 25.00 47.13 14.58
C PRO A 130 25.55 46.61 15.92
N ASP A 131 25.07 47.16 17.05
CA ASP A 131 25.38 46.71 18.42
C ASP A 131 24.32 45.74 18.97
N GLY A 132 23.33 45.37 18.16
CA GLY A 132 22.20 44.53 18.54
C GLY A 132 22.60 43.07 18.74
N ASP A 133 22.03 42.43 19.77
CA ASP A 133 22.20 41.00 20.03
C ASP A 133 21.56 40.17 18.89
N GLN A 134 22.40 39.74 17.94
CA GLN A 134 22.06 38.82 16.85
C GLN A 134 21.37 37.53 17.34
N GLY A 135 21.68 37.09 18.56
CA GLY A 135 21.07 35.92 19.21
C GLY A 135 19.62 36.16 19.63
N LYS A 136 19.22 37.42 19.88
CA LYS A 136 17.84 37.76 20.24
C LYS A 136 16.86 37.51 19.10
N ALA A 137 17.22 37.86 17.85
CA ALA A 137 16.37 37.63 16.69
C ALA A 137 16.15 36.12 16.45
N ASP A 138 17.21 35.33 16.58
CA ASP A 138 17.13 33.88 16.43
C ASP A 138 16.31 33.23 17.57
N HIS A 139 16.48 33.72 18.80
CA HIS A 139 15.67 33.29 19.95
C HIS A 139 14.18 33.56 19.75
N GLU A 140 13.79 34.71 19.19
CA GLU A 140 12.39 35.01 18.88
C GLU A 140 11.85 34.16 17.73
N LEU A 141 12.64 33.90 16.68
CA LEU A 141 12.26 32.96 15.62
C LEU A 141 12.07 31.53 16.18
N GLY A 142 12.93 31.09 17.10
CA GLY A 142 12.76 29.82 17.81
C GLY A 142 11.51 29.79 18.71
N ARG A 143 11.13 30.90 19.34
CA ARG A 143 9.84 31.02 20.05
C ARG A 143 8.66 30.91 19.08
N LEU A 144 8.74 31.59 17.94
CA LEU A 144 7.72 31.53 16.89
C LEU A 144 7.56 30.11 16.35
N LEU A 145 8.66 29.40 16.11
CA LEU A 145 8.65 28.01 15.67
C LEU A 145 7.91 27.10 16.65
N ARG A 146 8.20 27.21 17.95
CA ARG A 146 7.48 26.44 18.99
C ARG A 146 5.98 26.77 19.04
N ALA A 147 5.62 28.04 18.81
CA ALA A 147 4.23 28.45 18.78
C ALA A 147 3.49 27.90 17.54
N VAL A 148 4.12 27.90 16.36
CA VAL A 148 3.56 27.30 15.13
C VAL A 148 3.45 25.77 15.26
N ALA A 149 4.39 25.12 15.96
CA ALA A 149 4.38 23.69 16.23
C ALA A 149 3.27 23.23 17.21
N SER A 150 2.69 24.16 17.98
CA SER A 150 1.62 23.85 18.93
C SER A 150 0.29 23.55 18.23
N ASP A 151 -0.64 22.87 18.92
CA ASP A 151 -1.92 22.48 18.31
C ASP A 151 -2.99 23.58 18.38
N GLY A 152 -3.99 23.50 17.50
CA GLY A 152 -5.18 24.36 17.53
C GLY A 152 -5.18 25.57 16.58
N ARG A 153 -6.33 26.25 16.53
CA ARG A 153 -6.61 27.34 15.57
C ARG A 153 -5.64 28.52 15.67
N ALA A 154 -5.17 28.85 16.88
CA ALA A 154 -4.23 29.94 17.08
C ALA A 154 -2.89 29.70 16.36
N ALA A 155 -2.43 28.45 16.29
CA ALA A 155 -1.23 28.08 15.56
C ALA A 155 -1.45 28.09 14.03
N ASP A 156 -2.65 27.77 13.54
CA ASP A 156 -3.01 27.94 12.12
C ASP A 156 -2.97 29.42 11.70
N ASP A 157 -3.57 30.29 12.51
CA ASP A 157 -3.57 31.74 12.26
C ASP A 157 -2.13 32.31 12.30
N LEU A 158 -1.30 31.81 13.23
CA LEU A 158 0.11 32.16 13.30
C LEU A 158 0.92 31.66 12.11
N GLY A 159 0.62 30.47 11.59
CA GLY A 159 1.24 29.93 10.37
C GLY A 159 0.89 30.78 9.14
N ARG A 160 -0.37 31.22 9.01
CA ARG A 160 -0.81 32.11 7.92
C ARG A 160 -0.09 33.44 7.99
N TRP A 161 0.00 33.99 9.19
CA TRP A 161 0.76 35.19 9.46
C TRP A 161 2.24 35.02 9.07
N ALA A 162 2.88 33.91 9.48
CA ALA A 162 4.29 33.67 9.20
C ALA A 162 4.58 33.55 7.69
N LEU A 163 3.75 32.83 6.94
CA LEU A 163 3.90 32.71 5.49
C LEU A 163 3.72 34.05 4.77
N HIS A 164 2.89 34.95 5.30
CA HIS A 164 2.71 36.28 4.73
C HIS A 164 3.86 37.24 5.07
N TYR A 165 4.29 37.28 6.33
CA TYR A 165 5.24 38.31 6.80
C TYR A 165 6.72 37.88 6.73
N LEU A 166 7.07 36.60 6.91
CA LEU A 166 8.49 36.18 6.88
C LEU A 166 9.21 36.43 5.55
N PRO A 167 8.58 36.21 4.37
CA PRO A 167 9.23 36.52 3.09
C PRO A 167 9.56 38.01 2.92
N ARG A 168 8.92 38.89 3.70
CA ARG A 168 9.11 40.35 3.69
C ARG A 168 10.21 40.83 4.64
N LEU A 169 10.81 39.93 5.44
CA LEU A 169 11.93 40.28 6.30
C LEU A 169 13.19 40.64 5.49
N PRO A 170 14.11 41.42 6.09
CA PRO A 170 15.46 41.62 5.57
C PRO A 170 16.16 40.29 5.25
N GLU A 171 16.97 40.27 4.18
CA GLU A 171 17.67 39.08 3.68
C GLU A 171 18.49 38.34 4.75
N ALA A 172 19.29 39.08 5.53
CA ALA A 172 20.09 38.54 6.64
C ALA A 172 19.28 37.79 7.72
N LEU A 173 17.97 38.04 7.83
CA LEU A 173 17.08 37.28 8.71
C LEU A 173 16.38 36.13 7.99
N ARG A 174 16.09 36.27 6.69
CA ARG A 174 15.48 35.19 5.88
C ARG A 174 16.43 34.01 5.70
N GLU A 175 17.73 34.26 5.63
CA GLU A 175 18.79 33.26 5.51
C GLU A 175 19.03 32.49 6.83
N LYS A 176 18.48 32.94 7.96
CA LYS A 176 18.61 32.21 9.23
C LYS A 176 17.81 30.90 9.18
N GLU A 177 18.41 29.83 9.69
CA GLU A 177 17.80 28.49 9.73
C GLU A 177 16.42 28.50 10.41
N ASN A 178 16.25 29.18 11.55
CA ASN A 178 14.95 29.24 12.22
C ASN A 178 13.87 29.99 11.41
N ALA A 179 14.24 30.97 10.57
CA ALA A 179 13.29 31.62 9.67
C ALA A 179 12.81 30.65 8.57
N TRP A 180 13.73 29.86 8.01
CA TRP A 180 13.42 28.76 7.10
C TRP A 180 12.49 27.73 7.76
N ARG A 181 12.86 27.23 8.95
CA ARG A 181 12.09 26.22 9.68
C ARG A 181 10.67 26.70 10.01
N VAL A 182 10.48 27.97 10.38
CA VAL A 182 9.13 28.52 10.61
C VAL A 182 8.31 28.53 9.33
N ARG A 183 8.88 28.91 8.18
CA ARG A 183 8.17 28.90 6.89
C ARG A 183 7.77 27.47 6.51
N VAL A 184 8.69 26.52 6.61
CA VAL A 184 8.42 25.10 6.31
C VAL A 184 7.35 24.53 7.24
N ALA A 185 7.47 24.71 8.55
CA ALA A 185 6.47 24.25 9.52
C ALA A 185 5.09 24.89 9.27
N SER A 186 5.06 26.18 8.91
CA SER A 186 3.80 26.88 8.61
C SER A 186 3.15 26.38 7.31
N ALA A 187 3.95 26.15 6.26
CA ALA A 187 3.47 25.60 5.00
C ALA A 187 2.92 24.17 5.19
N GLU A 188 3.67 23.32 5.87
CA GLU A 188 3.30 21.93 6.15
C GLU A 188 1.99 21.85 6.96
N ARG A 189 1.87 22.66 8.02
CA ARG A 189 0.67 22.77 8.84
C ARG A 189 -0.57 23.17 8.03
N LEU A 190 -0.39 24.11 7.10
CA LEU A 190 -1.47 24.65 6.28
C LEU A 190 -1.74 23.83 5.01
N GLY A 191 -0.92 22.81 4.71
CA GLY A 191 -1.02 22.00 3.49
C GLY A 191 -0.61 22.73 2.22
N LEU A 192 0.20 23.78 2.34
CA LEU A 192 0.66 24.61 1.23
C LEU A 192 2.05 24.16 0.75
N PRO A 193 2.39 24.37 -0.54
CA PRO A 193 3.75 24.12 -1.01
C PRO A 193 4.76 25.03 -0.29
N VAL A 194 5.97 24.51 -0.06
CA VAL A 194 7.07 25.34 0.44
C VAL A 194 7.47 26.30 -0.68
N PRO A 195 7.53 27.63 -0.45
CA PRO A 195 7.83 28.58 -1.52
C PRO A 195 9.24 28.38 -2.11
N GLU A 196 9.35 28.44 -3.44
CA GLU A 196 10.56 28.10 -4.23
C GLU A 196 11.69 29.14 -4.14
N ASP A 197 11.39 30.37 -3.73
CA ASP A 197 12.27 31.56 -3.88
C ASP A 197 13.51 31.62 -2.96
N THR A 198 13.94 30.50 -2.37
CA THR A 198 15.05 30.52 -1.39
C THR A 198 15.82 29.20 -1.42
N GLU A 199 17.14 29.27 -1.62
CA GLU A 199 18.02 28.10 -1.45
C GLU A 199 17.80 27.52 -0.05
N ALA A 200 17.36 26.27 0.02
CA ALA A 200 17.14 25.59 1.28
C ALA A 200 18.49 25.41 2.00
N PRO A 201 18.61 25.77 3.30
CA PRO A 201 19.66 25.17 4.12
C PRO A 201 19.47 23.64 4.07
N ASP A 202 20.57 22.88 4.11
CA ASP A 202 20.67 21.42 3.91
C ASP A 202 19.38 20.61 4.19
N GLY A 203 19.12 19.57 3.39
CA GLY A 203 17.83 18.81 3.41
C GLY A 203 17.31 18.35 4.78
N ASP A 204 18.19 18.16 5.77
CA ASP A 204 17.86 17.82 7.16
C ASP A 204 17.05 18.92 7.89
N ALA A 205 17.33 20.20 7.62
CA ALA A 205 16.61 21.32 8.25
C ALA A 205 15.13 21.38 7.80
N THR A 206 14.85 20.96 6.57
CA THR A 206 13.48 20.90 6.04
C THR A 206 12.70 19.75 6.66
N HIS A 207 13.30 18.57 6.75
CA HIS A 207 12.68 17.39 7.36
C HIS A 207 12.37 17.63 8.84
N THR A 208 13.34 18.13 9.61
CA THR A 208 13.18 18.43 11.04
C THR A 208 12.13 19.51 11.30
N ALA A 209 11.96 20.49 10.41
CA ALA A 209 10.91 21.51 10.53
C ALA A 209 9.51 20.93 10.29
N ARG A 210 9.33 20.07 9.29
CA ARG A 210 8.06 19.39 9.02
C ARG A 210 7.67 18.49 10.20
N ALA A 211 8.62 17.72 10.71
CA ALA A 211 8.40 16.79 11.83
C ALA A 211 7.80 17.46 13.08
N LEU A 212 8.04 18.75 13.31
CA LEU A 212 7.48 19.50 14.45
C LEU A 212 5.95 19.65 14.40
N VAL A 213 5.38 19.79 13.21
CA VAL A 213 3.93 20.00 12.99
C VAL A 213 3.23 18.74 12.50
N GLN A 214 3.98 17.77 12.00
CA GLN A 214 3.44 16.48 11.60
C GLN A 214 2.94 15.70 12.83
N ARG A 215 1.91 14.90 12.59
CA ARG A 215 1.31 13.98 13.54
C ARG A 215 1.24 12.61 12.87
N SER A 216 1.03 11.56 13.67
CA SER A 216 0.79 10.23 13.13
C SER A 216 -0.61 10.14 12.55
N ILE A 217 -0.71 10.13 11.22
CA ILE A 217 -1.98 10.12 10.50
C ILE A 217 -2.25 8.70 9.97
N PRO A 218 -3.42 8.12 10.27
CA PRO A 218 -3.80 6.83 9.70
C PRO A 218 -4.23 6.98 8.23
N PHE A 219 -3.81 6.05 7.39
CA PHE A 219 -4.26 5.89 6.01
C PHE A 219 -4.47 4.40 5.70
N GLY A 220 -5.38 4.09 4.80
CA GLY A 220 -5.69 2.72 4.37
C GLY A 220 -4.83 2.34 3.18
N VAL A 221 -4.33 1.11 3.18
CA VAL A 221 -3.77 0.46 1.98
C VAL A 221 -4.41 -0.89 1.78
N ALA A 222 -5.04 -1.11 0.64
CA ALA A 222 -5.58 -2.40 0.24
C ALA A 222 -4.78 -2.92 -0.97
N ALA A 223 -4.14 -4.07 -0.82
CA ALA A 223 -3.49 -4.73 -1.95
C ALA A 223 -4.54 -5.50 -2.76
N GLN A 224 -4.68 -5.14 -4.04
CA GLN A 224 -5.60 -5.74 -4.99
C GLN A 224 -4.84 -6.56 -6.03
N GLY A 225 -5.56 -7.40 -6.78
CA GLY A 225 -4.92 -8.27 -7.77
C GLY A 225 -4.12 -7.55 -8.86
N ASP A 226 -4.46 -6.30 -9.15
CA ASP A 226 -3.84 -5.44 -10.16
C ASP A 226 -2.94 -4.33 -9.57
N GLY A 227 -2.83 -4.20 -8.25
CA GLY A 227 -2.04 -3.12 -7.65
C GLY A 227 -2.39 -2.83 -6.20
N ILE A 228 -2.34 -1.55 -5.83
CA ILE A 228 -2.73 -1.10 -4.49
C ILE A 228 -3.74 0.05 -4.56
N VAL A 229 -4.66 0.06 -3.60
CA VAL A 229 -5.56 1.19 -3.34
C VAL A 229 -5.14 1.84 -2.04
N ILE A 230 -4.94 3.15 -2.08
CA ILE A 230 -4.58 3.95 -0.91
C ILE A 230 -5.72 4.92 -0.63
N SER A 231 -6.19 4.95 0.60
CA SER A 231 -7.30 5.81 1.01
C SER A 231 -7.01 6.61 2.29
N ARG A 232 -7.53 7.82 2.35
CA ARG A 232 -7.53 8.65 3.56
C ARG A 232 -8.90 9.33 3.69
N PRO A 233 -9.67 9.09 4.76
CA PRO A 233 -9.40 8.14 5.84
C PRO A 233 -9.31 6.68 5.35
N PRO A 234 -8.76 5.75 6.15
CA PRO A 234 -8.69 4.35 5.78
C PRO A 234 -10.08 3.76 5.50
N ASP A 235 -10.21 3.02 4.40
CA ASP A 235 -11.40 2.20 4.14
C ASP A 235 -11.49 1.02 5.13
N ALA A 236 -12.70 0.51 5.35
CA ALA A 236 -12.99 -0.50 6.36
C ALA A 236 -12.17 -1.80 6.18
N GLU A 237 -11.93 -2.21 4.94
CA GLU A 237 -11.22 -3.45 4.59
C GLU A 237 -9.72 -3.25 4.33
N ALA A 238 -9.23 -2.01 4.35
CA ALA A 238 -7.83 -1.71 4.09
C ALA A 238 -6.95 -2.02 5.32
N ALA A 239 -5.67 -2.33 5.07
CA ALA A 239 -4.64 -2.30 6.10
C ALA A 239 -4.47 -0.87 6.59
N VAL A 240 -4.59 -0.63 7.89
CA VAL A 240 -4.40 0.72 8.46
C VAL A 240 -2.92 0.90 8.74
N LEU A 241 -2.30 1.80 7.99
CA LEU A 241 -0.91 2.22 8.15
C LEU A 241 -0.86 3.64 8.72
N ARG A 242 0.32 4.06 9.16
CA ARG A 242 0.54 5.37 9.78
C ARG A 242 1.72 6.06 9.13
N ALA A 243 1.61 7.37 8.93
CA ALA A 243 2.70 8.20 8.44
C ALA A 243 2.74 9.50 9.23
N ALA A 244 3.94 10.05 9.43
CA ALA A 244 4.07 11.45 9.78
C ALA A 244 3.47 12.32 8.66
N GLY A 245 2.50 13.16 9.02
CA GLY A 245 1.84 14.05 8.06
C GLY A 245 1.02 15.13 8.75
N GLY A 246 0.43 16.02 7.94
CA GLY A 246 -0.47 17.08 8.39
C GLY A 246 -1.76 17.05 7.57
N ARG A 247 -2.06 18.15 6.87
CA ARG A 247 -3.17 18.13 5.90
C ARG A 247 -2.89 17.19 4.73
N LYS A 248 -1.61 16.95 4.44
CA LYS A 248 -1.12 16.01 3.43
C LYS A 248 -0.28 14.91 4.08
N VAL A 249 -0.28 13.73 3.49
CA VAL A 249 0.62 12.62 3.81
C VAL A 249 1.46 12.33 2.58
N ARG A 250 2.78 12.30 2.71
CA ARG A 250 3.69 12.02 1.59
C ARG A 250 4.15 10.58 1.63
N LEU A 251 3.98 9.88 0.51
CA LEU A 251 4.30 8.47 0.35
C LEU A 251 5.15 8.26 -0.89
N ASP A 252 6.19 7.45 -0.76
CA ASP A 252 6.97 6.92 -1.87
C ASP A 252 6.56 5.45 -2.06
N LEU A 253 6.11 5.10 -3.27
CA LEU A 253 5.69 3.74 -3.60
C LEU A 253 6.63 3.12 -4.62
N SER A 254 7.09 1.90 -4.36
CA SER A 254 7.96 1.16 -5.28
C SER A 254 7.50 -0.28 -5.41
N SER A 255 7.39 -0.79 -6.63
CA SER A 255 7.23 -2.23 -6.83
C SER A 255 8.52 -2.92 -6.38
N THR A 256 8.37 -3.90 -5.49
CA THR A 256 9.51 -4.75 -5.09
C THR A 256 9.88 -5.77 -6.16
N LEU A 257 9.23 -5.78 -7.31
CA LEU A 257 9.62 -6.62 -8.45
C LEU A 257 10.58 -5.90 -9.41
N SER A 258 10.96 -4.65 -9.13
CA SER A 258 11.90 -3.87 -9.95
C SER A 258 13.07 -3.35 -9.12
N HIS A 259 14.27 -3.38 -9.69
CA HIS A 259 15.49 -2.86 -9.05
C HIS A 259 15.81 -1.41 -9.37
N THR A 260 15.25 -0.88 -10.47
CA THR A 260 15.73 0.36 -11.11
C THR A 260 14.65 1.45 -11.21
N GLY A 261 13.44 1.19 -10.71
CA GLY A 261 12.34 2.15 -10.80
C GLY A 261 12.49 3.30 -9.79
N GLU A 262 12.32 4.53 -10.24
CA GLU A 262 12.09 5.65 -9.32
C GLU A 262 10.76 5.44 -8.57
N PRO A 263 10.71 5.76 -7.26
CA PRO A 263 9.47 5.64 -6.50
C PRO A 263 8.40 6.58 -7.05
N VAL A 264 7.16 6.11 -7.09
CA VAL A 264 6.00 6.98 -7.31
C VAL A 264 5.78 7.80 -6.06
N ARG A 265 6.01 9.11 -6.16
CA ARG A 265 5.78 10.06 -5.07
C ARG A 265 4.34 10.52 -5.08
N LEU A 266 3.67 10.42 -3.95
CA LEU A 266 2.27 10.83 -3.78
C LEU A 266 2.11 11.80 -2.62
N GLU A 267 1.20 12.75 -2.79
CA GLU A 267 0.64 13.53 -1.69
C GLU A 267 -0.84 13.15 -1.52
N LEU A 268 -1.18 12.59 -0.34
CA LEU A 268 -2.52 12.12 -0.02
C LEU A 268 -3.22 13.08 0.95
N GLU A 269 -4.30 13.69 0.49
CA GLU A 269 -5.18 14.58 1.26
C GLU A 269 -6.34 13.83 1.93
N GLU A 270 -7.01 14.49 2.87
CA GLU A 270 -8.23 13.94 3.48
C GLU A 270 -9.38 13.86 2.46
N GLY A 271 -10.03 12.71 2.39
CA GLY A 271 -11.11 12.38 1.44
C GLY A 271 -10.65 11.74 0.12
N GLN A 272 -9.34 11.54 -0.08
CA GLN A 272 -8.82 10.95 -1.32
C GLN A 272 -8.72 9.42 -1.28
N VAL A 273 -9.01 8.81 -2.42
CA VAL A 273 -8.78 7.40 -2.71
C VAL A 273 -8.03 7.31 -4.05
N LEU A 274 -6.90 6.61 -4.06
CA LEU A 274 -6.01 6.47 -5.21
C LEU A 274 -5.80 4.99 -5.52
N HIS A 275 -6.05 4.57 -6.75
CA HIS A 275 -5.74 3.22 -7.25
C HIS A 275 -4.50 3.29 -8.14
N LEU A 276 -3.52 2.43 -7.84
CA LEU A 276 -2.21 2.44 -8.47
C LEU A 276 -1.85 1.04 -8.93
N PRO A 277 -2.14 0.71 -10.19
CA PRO A 277 -1.66 -0.52 -10.79
C PRO A 277 -0.16 -0.45 -11.06
N PHE A 278 0.49 -1.61 -11.05
CA PHE A 278 1.89 -1.75 -11.46
C PHE A 278 1.97 -2.79 -12.55
N THR A 279 2.37 -2.38 -13.76
CA THR A 279 2.68 -3.34 -14.83
C THR A 279 4.01 -3.99 -14.55
N VAL A 280 4.05 -5.30 -14.53
CA VAL A 280 5.26 -6.10 -14.29
C VAL A 280 5.61 -6.86 -15.54
N VAL A 281 6.90 -6.91 -15.87
CA VAL A 281 7.45 -7.74 -16.95
C VAL A 281 8.60 -8.56 -16.39
N GLN A 282 8.50 -9.88 -16.50
CA GLN A 282 9.50 -10.85 -16.07
C GLN A 282 9.99 -11.69 -17.24
N ARG A 283 11.30 -11.89 -17.33
CA ARG A 283 11.90 -12.90 -18.19
C ARG A 283 12.26 -14.12 -17.36
N ARG A 284 11.81 -15.29 -17.78
CA ARG A 284 12.04 -16.56 -17.07
C ARG A 284 12.67 -17.60 -17.98
N ALA A 285 13.52 -18.44 -17.40
CA ALA A 285 14.09 -19.61 -18.04
C ALA A 285 13.03 -20.70 -18.27
N ARG A 286 13.41 -21.77 -18.99
CA ARG A 286 12.52 -22.89 -19.35
C ARG A 286 11.95 -23.67 -18.16
N ASP A 287 12.69 -23.66 -17.06
CA ASP A 287 12.31 -24.28 -15.79
C ASP A 287 11.49 -23.35 -14.88
N GLY A 288 11.30 -22.09 -15.28
CA GLY A 288 10.61 -21.07 -14.51
C GLY A 288 11.53 -20.18 -13.66
N THR A 289 12.84 -20.42 -13.66
CA THR A 289 13.81 -19.58 -12.94
C THR A 289 13.74 -18.13 -13.44
N LEU A 290 13.71 -17.16 -12.54
CA LEU A 290 13.63 -15.73 -12.88
C LEU A 290 15.00 -15.23 -13.36
N LEU A 291 15.03 -14.61 -14.54
CA LEU A 291 16.24 -14.08 -15.18
C LEU A 291 16.31 -12.56 -15.11
N ALA A 292 15.19 -11.87 -15.30
CA ALA A 292 15.07 -10.42 -15.23
C ALA A 292 13.66 -10.01 -14.82
N SER A 293 13.52 -8.88 -14.14
CA SER A 293 12.23 -8.36 -13.68
C SER A 293 12.22 -6.84 -13.70
N THR A 294 11.15 -6.27 -14.24
CA THR A 294 10.92 -4.83 -14.34
C THR A 294 9.48 -4.52 -13.96
N ALA A 295 9.25 -3.32 -13.44
CA ALA A 295 7.90 -2.85 -13.12
C ALA A 295 7.76 -1.37 -13.46
N HIS A 296 6.59 -1.02 -13.99
CA HIS A 296 6.20 0.33 -14.36
C HIS A 296 4.93 0.73 -13.61
N PRO A 297 4.84 1.96 -13.09
CA PRO A 297 3.59 2.44 -12.52
C PRO A 297 2.55 2.64 -13.63
N GLY A 298 1.29 2.29 -13.32
CA GLY A 298 0.19 2.29 -14.28
C GLY A 298 -0.01 0.95 -14.98
N GLU A 299 -1.15 0.83 -15.66
CA GLU A 299 -1.47 -0.31 -16.51
C GLU A 299 -0.93 -0.07 -17.93
N ALA A 300 -0.16 -1.02 -18.46
CA ALA A 300 0.31 -1.00 -19.83
C ALA A 300 -0.82 -1.41 -20.78
N THR A 301 -0.95 -0.66 -21.86
CA THR A 301 -1.99 -0.89 -22.89
C THR A 301 -1.55 -1.91 -23.93
N ASP A 302 -0.24 -2.09 -24.11
CA ASP A 302 0.34 -3.15 -24.94
C ASP A 302 1.79 -3.46 -24.54
N LEU A 303 2.27 -4.64 -24.95
CA LEU A 303 3.64 -5.11 -24.70
C LEU A 303 4.09 -6.06 -25.80
N VAL A 304 5.34 -5.96 -26.25
CA VAL A 304 5.88 -6.85 -27.27
C VAL A 304 7.30 -7.27 -26.92
N ALA A 305 7.61 -8.55 -27.11
CA ALA A 305 8.97 -9.09 -27.00
C ALA A 305 9.63 -9.08 -28.39
N ALA A 306 10.93 -8.82 -28.44
CA ALA A 306 11.69 -8.83 -29.68
C ALA A 306 11.86 -10.27 -30.20
N PRO A 307 11.67 -10.50 -31.51
CA PRO A 307 11.75 -11.83 -32.10
C PRO A 307 13.17 -12.35 -32.31
N GLU A 308 14.22 -11.54 -32.16
CA GLU A 308 15.62 -11.95 -32.03
C GLU A 308 16.31 -10.93 -31.15
N ALA A 309 16.84 -11.36 -30.00
CA ALA A 309 17.48 -10.46 -29.05
C ALA A 309 18.86 -11.01 -28.65
N ASP A 310 19.88 -10.17 -28.83
CA ASP A 310 21.19 -10.32 -28.19
C ASP A 310 21.27 -9.45 -26.92
N ASP A 311 22.31 -9.65 -26.12
CA ASP A 311 22.52 -8.98 -24.83
C ASP A 311 22.67 -7.44 -24.95
N ARG A 312 22.90 -6.90 -26.15
CA ARG A 312 23.04 -5.45 -26.42
C ARG A 312 21.83 -4.86 -27.13
N SER A 313 20.85 -5.68 -27.48
CA SER A 313 19.64 -5.32 -28.21
C SER A 313 18.45 -5.09 -27.26
N ILE A 314 17.37 -4.52 -27.81
CA ILE A 314 16.10 -4.35 -27.11
C ILE A 314 15.43 -5.72 -27.04
N GLY A 315 15.22 -6.22 -25.82
CA GLY A 315 14.52 -7.48 -25.56
C GLY A 315 13.01 -7.34 -25.58
N TRP A 316 12.45 -6.24 -25.05
CA TRP A 316 11.01 -5.98 -25.08
C TRP A 316 10.69 -4.49 -25.00
N ALA A 317 9.44 -4.15 -25.36
CA ALA A 317 8.89 -2.81 -25.26
C ALA A 317 7.53 -2.84 -24.53
N VAL A 318 7.29 -1.82 -23.71
CA VAL A 318 6.07 -1.63 -22.93
C VAL A 318 5.41 -0.32 -23.36
N LEU A 319 4.13 -0.35 -23.74
CA LEU A 319 3.33 0.84 -24.02
C LEU A 319 2.50 1.21 -22.80
N LEU A 320 2.82 2.35 -22.18
CA LEU A 320 2.11 2.88 -21.01
C LEU A 320 0.82 3.60 -21.43
N ALA A 321 -0.09 3.83 -20.48
CA ALA A 321 -1.38 4.49 -20.73
C ALA A 321 -1.26 5.95 -21.20
N ASP A 322 -0.17 6.64 -20.84
CA ASP A 322 0.14 7.99 -21.31
C ASP A 322 0.61 8.02 -22.79
N GLY A 323 0.82 6.86 -23.42
CA GLY A 323 1.33 6.72 -24.78
C GLY A 323 2.86 6.60 -24.87
N THR A 324 3.58 6.64 -23.75
CA THR A 324 5.03 6.45 -23.72
C THR A 324 5.38 4.99 -24.00
N VAL A 325 6.35 4.76 -24.90
CA VAL A 325 6.93 3.42 -25.11
C VAL A 325 8.26 3.34 -24.39
N VAL A 326 8.38 2.41 -23.43
CA VAL A 326 9.60 2.15 -22.67
C VAL A 326 10.29 0.90 -23.22
N LEU A 327 11.59 0.98 -23.47
CA LEU A 327 12.39 -0.05 -24.13
C LEU A 327 13.35 -0.69 -23.13
N HIS A 328 13.40 -2.02 -23.09
CA HIS A 328 14.26 -2.77 -22.17
C HIS A 328 15.17 -3.74 -22.90
N ALA A 329 16.39 -3.90 -22.39
CA ALA A 329 17.29 -4.98 -22.77
C ALA A 329 16.85 -6.32 -22.13
N LEU A 330 17.46 -7.42 -22.54
CA LEU A 330 17.15 -8.77 -22.05
C LEU A 330 17.41 -8.99 -20.55
N ASP A 331 18.27 -8.18 -19.95
CA ASP A 331 18.58 -8.13 -18.51
C ASP A 331 17.57 -7.29 -17.71
N GLY A 332 16.61 -6.64 -18.39
CA GLY A 332 15.61 -5.75 -17.79
C GLY A 332 16.04 -4.28 -17.68
N ARG A 333 17.29 -3.95 -17.98
CA ARG A 333 17.75 -2.55 -17.94
C ARG A 333 16.99 -1.71 -18.96
N GLU A 334 16.51 -0.56 -18.52
CA GLU A 334 15.90 0.43 -19.41
C GLU A 334 16.98 0.95 -20.40
N THR A 335 16.66 0.90 -21.69
CA THR A 335 17.55 1.31 -22.78
C THR A 335 17.14 2.63 -23.43
N GLY A 336 15.87 3.05 -23.23
CA GLY A 336 15.36 4.33 -23.71
C GLY A 336 13.84 4.43 -23.61
N ARG A 337 13.32 5.65 -23.83
CA ARG A 337 11.89 5.97 -23.88
C ARG A 337 11.56 6.71 -25.16
N VAL A 338 10.35 6.47 -25.67
CA VAL A 338 9.78 7.19 -26.82
C VAL A 338 8.49 7.86 -26.35
N ALA A 339 8.59 9.15 -26.03
CA ALA A 339 7.45 9.96 -25.60
C ALA A 339 6.37 10.09 -26.71
N PRO A 340 5.09 10.25 -26.36
CA PRO A 340 4.05 10.65 -27.32
C PRO A 340 4.29 12.08 -27.83
N GLU A 341 3.70 12.43 -28.98
CA GLU A 341 3.68 13.84 -29.43
C GLU A 341 2.69 14.64 -28.57
N GLU A 342 3.07 15.86 -28.16
CA GLU A 342 2.20 16.75 -27.39
C GLU A 342 0.87 17.01 -28.12
N GLY A 343 -0.26 16.70 -27.49
CA GLY A 343 -1.59 16.84 -28.07
C GLY A 343 -1.93 15.85 -29.19
N GLY A 344 -1.07 14.84 -29.44
CA GLY A 344 -1.31 13.79 -30.43
C GLY A 344 -2.34 12.74 -29.98
N PRO A 345 -2.90 11.94 -30.92
CA PRO A 345 -3.80 10.85 -30.58
C PRO A 345 -3.09 9.75 -29.76
N PRO A 346 -3.81 9.00 -28.90
CA PRO A 346 -3.21 7.97 -28.08
C PRO A 346 -2.68 6.81 -28.93
N ARG A 347 -1.55 6.24 -28.52
CA ARG A 347 -1.01 5.00 -29.10
C ARG A 347 -1.81 3.80 -28.59
N ARG A 348 -2.02 2.78 -29.43
CA ARG A 348 -2.88 1.61 -29.08
C ARG A 348 -2.19 0.25 -29.17
N ARG A 349 -1.24 0.09 -30.08
CA ARG A 349 -0.52 -1.18 -30.32
C ARG A 349 0.92 -0.89 -30.72
N ILE A 350 1.82 -1.81 -30.36
CA ILE A 350 3.25 -1.74 -30.70
C ILE A 350 3.77 -3.06 -31.30
N ALA A 351 4.78 -2.98 -32.15
CA ALA A 351 5.52 -4.12 -32.69
C ALA A 351 7.02 -3.81 -32.80
N LEU A 352 7.87 -4.82 -32.56
CA LEU A 352 9.33 -4.75 -32.68
C LEU A 352 9.84 -5.68 -33.79
N SER A 353 10.83 -5.24 -34.58
CA SER A 353 11.53 -6.10 -35.55
C SER A 353 12.70 -6.85 -34.92
N SER A 354 13.16 -7.90 -35.61
CA SER A 354 14.48 -8.52 -35.40
C SER A 354 15.59 -7.79 -36.19
N GLY A 355 16.85 -7.97 -35.78
CA GLY A 355 18.05 -7.58 -36.54
C GLY A 355 18.86 -6.40 -35.96
N GLY A 356 19.97 -6.05 -36.64
CA GLY A 356 20.95 -5.03 -36.17
C GLY A 356 20.45 -3.57 -36.15
N HIS A 357 19.30 -3.28 -36.75
CA HIS A 357 18.54 -2.04 -36.56
C HIS A 357 17.14 -2.42 -36.10
N ILE A 358 16.75 -2.01 -34.90
CA ILE A 358 15.46 -2.38 -34.31
C ILE A 358 14.43 -1.35 -34.73
N TRP A 359 13.40 -1.78 -35.45
CA TRP A 359 12.28 -0.94 -35.84
C TRP A 359 11.18 -1.07 -34.80
N LEU A 360 10.72 0.06 -34.28
CA LEU A 360 9.51 0.15 -33.47
C LEU A 360 8.38 0.67 -34.36
N THR A 361 7.30 -0.12 -34.46
CA THR A 361 6.07 0.29 -35.13
C THR A 361 4.97 0.48 -34.10
N PHE A 362 4.18 1.53 -34.24
CA PHE A 362 3.04 1.76 -33.36
C PHE A 362 1.84 2.36 -34.10
N LEU A 363 0.64 2.05 -33.59
CA LEU A 363 -0.61 2.62 -34.06
C LEU A 363 -0.94 3.88 -33.26
N GLU A 364 -1.15 5.00 -33.94
CA GLU A 364 -1.43 6.31 -33.35
C GLU A 364 -2.60 6.97 -34.09
N GLY A 365 -3.79 6.96 -33.48
CA GLY A 365 -5.02 7.37 -34.16
C GLY A 365 -5.31 6.47 -35.37
N ASP A 366 -5.37 7.09 -36.56
CA ASP A 366 -5.63 6.47 -37.86
C ASP A 366 -4.33 6.13 -38.65
N ARG A 367 -3.17 6.19 -37.97
CA ARG A 367 -1.85 6.07 -38.59
C ARG A 367 -1.06 4.89 -38.03
N VAL A 368 -0.31 4.25 -38.93
CA VAL A 368 0.78 3.34 -38.57
C VAL A 368 2.09 4.14 -38.68
N ARG A 369 2.83 4.30 -37.58
CA ARG A 369 4.14 4.97 -37.57
C ARG A 369 5.25 3.96 -37.30
N GLN A 370 6.40 4.17 -37.92
CA GLN A 370 7.58 3.33 -37.74
C GLN A 370 8.81 4.21 -37.49
N ILE A 371 9.63 3.86 -36.49
CA ILE A 371 10.88 4.55 -36.18
C ILE A 371 12.03 3.55 -36.07
N VAL A 372 13.23 3.97 -36.46
CA VAL A 372 14.47 3.20 -36.27
C VAL A 372 15.09 3.54 -34.93
N LEU A 373 15.34 2.52 -34.11
CA LEU A 373 16.07 2.64 -32.87
C LEU A 373 17.56 2.34 -33.15
N ARG A 374 18.44 3.32 -32.92
CA ARG A 374 19.91 3.13 -32.99
C ARG A 374 20.43 2.80 -31.60
N SER A 375 21.36 1.86 -31.48
CA SER A 375 21.99 1.56 -30.20
C SER A 375 22.89 2.72 -29.75
N GLY A 376 22.69 3.22 -28.52
CA GLY A 376 23.65 4.05 -27.80
C GLY A 376 23.54 5.58 -27.89
N GLU A 377 22.69 6.16 -28.75
CA GLU A 377 22.44 7.61 -28.76
C GLU A 377 20.99 7.92 -29.16
N GLU A 378 20.34 8.80 -28.38
CA GLU A 378 19.15 9.56 -28.80
C GLU A 378 19.50 10.40 -30.04
N ARG A 379 19.34 9.82 -31.23
CA ARG A 379 19.16 10.58 -32.47
C ARG A 379 18.29 9.77 -33.42
N ALA A 380 17.00 9.82 -33.15
CA ALA A 380 15.96 9.46 -34.10
C ALA A 380 16.00 10.48 -35.26
N GLY A 381 16.34 10.02 -36.46
CA GLY A 381 15.88 10.66 -37.69
C GLY A 381 14.59 9.93 -38.11
N PRO A 382 13.44 10.59 -38.24
CA PRO A 382 12.22 9.94 -38.67
C PRO A 382 12.36 9.50 -40.13
N SER A 383 12.44 8.19 -40.40
CA SER A 383 12.04 7.67 -41.71
C SER A 383 10.52 7.56 -41.71
N LEU A 384 9.88 8.67 -42.07
CA LEU A 384 8.43 8.86 -42.04
C LEU A 384 7.76 7.95 -43.07
N TYR A 385 7.22 6.80 -42.67
CA TYR A 385 6.16 6.15 -43.44
C TYR A 385 4.82 6.60 -42.86
N GLN A 386 4.17 7.55 -43.55
CA GLN A 386 2.84 8.04 -43.20
C GLN A 386 1.87 7.52 -44.25
N ARG A 387 1.01 6.57 -43.88
CA ARG A 387 -0.18 6.27 -44.68
C ARG A 387 -1.38 6.00 -43.77
N VAL A 388 -2.47 6.66 -44.12
CA VAL A 388 -3.72 6.80 -43.36
C VAL A 388 -4.62 5.59 -43.64
N SER A 389 -5.09 4.95 -42.58
CA SER A 389 -5.98 3.77 -42.56
C SER A 389 -7.25 4.16 -41.79
N ALA A 390 -8.43 3.66 -42.15
CA ALA A 390 -9.69 4.20 -41.57
C ALA A 390 -9.87 3.89 -40.07
N ASP A 391 -9.38 2.73 -39.59
CA ASP A 391 -9.33 2.38 -38.15
C ASP A 391 -8.42 1.16 -37.91
N PRO A 392 -7.07 1.31 -37.92
CA PRO A 392 -6.18 0.17 -37.74
C PRO A 392 -6.26 -0.37 -36.30
N ARG A 393 -6.48 -1.69 -36.16
CA ARG A 393 -6.66 -2.37 -34.86
C ARG A 393 -5.51 -3.29 -34.45
N TRP A 394 -4.72 -3.74 -35.41
CA TRP A 394 -3.60 -4.65 -35.19
C TRP A 394 -2.40 -4.28 -36.04
N VAL A 395 -1.19 -4.54 -35.53
CA VAL A 395 0.08 -4.33 -36.25
C VAL A 395 1.07 -5.43 -35.92
N GLN A 396 1.83 -5.88 -36.92
CA GLN A 396 2.89 -6.88 -36.79
C GLN A 396 4.01 -6.61 -37.81
N LEU A 397 5.25 -6.95 -37.43
CA LEU A 397 6.41 -6.90 -38.32
C LEU A 397 6.80 -8.32 -38.74
N VAL A 398 7.15 -8.53 -40.02
CA VAL A 398 7.59 -9.85 -40.52
C VAL A 398 8.85 -9.70 -41.40
N GLY A 399 9.90 -10.45 -41.07
CA GLY A 399 11.13 -10.60 -41.87
C GLY A 399 12.40 -10.02 -41.20
N ASP A 400 13.56 -10.59 -41.54
CA ASP A 400 14.89 -10.40 -40.92
C ASP A 400 15.43 -8.95 -40.89
N ARG A 401 14.74 -7.99 -41.52
CA ARG A 401 15.16 -6.57 -41.57
C ARG A 401 14.06 -5.56 -41.24
N GLY A 402 12.87 -6.02 -40.82
CA GLY A 402 11.75 -5.14 -40.45
C GLY A 402 11.18 -4.27 -41.59
N SER A 403 11.49 -4.58 -42.84
CA SER A 403 11.08 -3.78 -44.01
C SER A 403 9.60 -3.93 -44.40
N ASP A 404 8.96 -5.00 -43.92
CA ASP A 404 7.55 -5.27 -44.19
C ASP A 404 6.71 -5.13 -42.93
N VAL A 405 5.77 -4.19 -42.96
CA VAL A 405 4.80 -3.91 -41.90
C VAL A 405 3.45 -4.47 -42.31
N TYR A 406 2.83 -5.22 -41.41
CA TYR A 406 1.49 -5.75 -41.58
C TYR A 406 0.56 -5.06 -40.60
N TRP A 407 -0.61 -4.64 -41.08
CA TRP A 407 -1.66 -4.10 -40.23
C TRP A 407 -3.03 -4.48 -40.76
N THR A 408 -4.03 -4.40 -39.89
CA THR A 408 -5.42 -4.63 -40.27
C THR A 408 -6.14 -3.30 -40.52
N ASP A 409 -7.06 -3.29 -41.49
CA ASP A 409 -7.97 -2.16 -41.76
C ASP A 409 -9.41 -2.68 -41.95
N ARG A 410 -10.38 -1.77 -42.00
CA ARG A 410 -11.79 -2.09 -42.22
C ARG A 410 -12.27 -1.62 -43.60
N GLU A 411 -12.86 -2.53 -44.38
CA GLU A 411 -13.52 -2.21 -45.65
C GLU A 411 -14.96 -2.75 -45.62
N GLY A 412 -15.92 -1.87 -45.33
CA GLY A 412 -17.31 -2.26 -45.09
C GLY A 412 -17.46 -3.18 -43.87
N ASP A 413 -18.01 -4.37 -44.09
CA ASP A 413 -18.17 -5.43 -43.08
C ASP A 413 -17.02 -6.44 -43.05
N SER A 414 -15.99 -6.27 -43.90
CA SER A 414 -14.84 -7.17 -43.98
C SER A 414 -13.56 -6.53 -43.41
N ALA A 415 -12.69 -7.37 -42.84
CA ALA A 415 -11.35 -6.96 -42.45
C ALA A 415 -10.37 -7.09 -43.64
N LEU A 416 -9.45 -6.15 -43.76
CA LEU A 416 -8.34 -6.20 -44.71
C LEU A 416 -7.04 -6.47 -43.96
N LEU A 417 -6.22 -7.40 -44.46
CA LEU A 417 -4.81 -7.49 -44.10
C LEU A 417 -3.99 -6.74 -45.14
N LEU A 418 -3.25 -5.74 -44.68
CA LEU A 418 -2.40 -4.90 -45.51
C LEU A 418 -0.94 -5.20 -45.22
N ARG A 419 -0.14 -5.42 -46.27
CA ARG A 419 1.32 -5.49 -46.19
C ARG A 419 1.92 -4.29 -46.89
N GLY A 420 2.60 -3.44 -46.15
CA GLY A 420 3.44 -2.38 -46.71
C GLY A 420 4.90 -2.82 -46.69
N ASN A 421 5.61 -2.64 -47.81
CA ASN A 421 7.05 -2.83 -47.87
C ASN A 421 7.79 -1.48 -47.88
N ALA A 422 9.12 -1.50 -47.72
CA ALA A 422 9.97 -0.31 -47.77
C ALA A 422 9.88 0.50 -49.10
N THR A 423 9.27 -0.05 -50.16
CA THR A 423 9.03 0.64 -51.44
C THR A 423 7.67 1.35 -51.53
N GLY A 424 6.84 1.29 -50.47
CA GLY A 424 5.51 1.92 -50.39
C GLY A 424 4.39 1.19 -51.14
N ARG A 425 4.67 -0.02 -51.65
CA ARG A 425 3.67 -0.87 -52.30
C ARG A 425 2.86 -1.57 -51.22
N VAL A 426 1.55 -1.35 -51.23
CA VAL A 426 0.61 -2.00 -50.31
C VAL A 426 -0.03 -3.19 -51.02
N HIS A 427 0.21 -4.39 -50.51
CA HIS A 427 -0.53 -5.57 -50.92
C HIS A 427 -1.77 -5.68 -50.03
N ARG A 428 -2.94 -5.79 -50.66
CA ARG A 428 -4.22 -5.95 -49.98
C ARG A 428 -4.67 -7.39 -50.05
N MET A 429 -5.13 -7.93 -48.92
CA MET A 429 -5.79 -9.23 -48.86
C MET A 429 -7.07 -9.07 -48.05
N ALA A 430 -8.21 -9.37 -48.69
CA ALA A 430 -9.49 -9.45 -48.01
C ALA A 430 -9.51 -10.66 -47.06
N VAL A 431 -9.90 -10.42 -45.82
CA VAL A 431 -10.08 -11.46 -44.81
C VAL A 431 -11.58 -11.64 -44.59
N ALA A 432 -12.06 -12.87 -44.70
CA ALA A 432 -13.47 -13.18 -44.46
C ALA A 432 -13.81 -13.05 -42.96
N GLY A 433 -14.74 -12.17 -42.62
CA GLY A 433 -15.23 -11.95 -41.26
C GLY A 433 -15.29 -10.48 -40.85
N GLY A 434 -15.78 -10.24 -39.63
CA GLY A 434 -15.82 -8.92 -39.02
C GLY A 434 -14.43 -8.39 -38.60
N PRO A 435 -14.37 -7.30 -37.83
CA PRO A 435 -13.12 -6.71 -37.37
C PRO A 435 -12.22 -7.73 -36.64
N ILE A 436 -10.92 -7.70 -36.92
CA ILE A 436 -9.94 -8.65 -36.35
C ILE A 436 -9.46 -8.16 -34.99
N ARG A 437 -9.57 -9.02 -33.97
CA ARG A 437 -9.08 -8.78 -32.60
C ARG A 437 -7.66 -9.32 -32.38
N VAL A 438 -7.36 -10.50 -32.93
CA VAL A 438 -6.04 -11.16 -32.80
C VAL A 438 -5.66 -11.75 -34.16
N LEU A 439 -4.40 -11.58 -34.57
CA LEU A 439 -3.87 -12.11 -35.83
C LEU A 439 -2.53 -12.79 -35.56
N TRP A 440 -2.33 -13.93 -36.22
CA TRP A 440 -1.05 -14.64 -36.27
C TRP A 440 -0.74 -15.05 -37.72
N THR A 441 0.55 -15.03 -38.10
CA THR A 441 1.02 -15.44 -39.42
C THR A 441 2.40 -16.09 -39.33
N THR A 442 2.71 -16.99 -40.27
CA THR A 442 4.04 -17.58 -40.44
C THR A 442 5.12 -16.54 -40.77
N THR A 443 6.37 -16.83 -40.41
CA THR A 443 7.52 -15.99 -40.76
C THR A 443 7.98 -16.29 -42.20
N GLY A 444 8.21 -15.25 -43.02
CA GLY A 444 8.67 -15.41 -44.41
C GLY A 444 7.55 -15.65 -45.43
N PHE A 445 7.02 -14.58 -46.02
CA PHE A 445 5.94 -14.64 -47.01
C PHE A 445 6.46 -14.99 -48.42
N ALA A 446 6.86 -16.26 -48.63
CA ALA A 446 7.18 -16.79 -49.95
C ALA A 446 5.98 -17.57 -50.52
N GLY A 447 4.84 -16.88 -50.71
CA GLY A 447 3.71 -17.41 -51.48
C GLY A 447 2.90 -18.58 -50.89
N SER A 448 3.16 -19.04 -49.65
CA SER A 448 2.40 -20.12 -48.98
C SER A 448 2.23 -19.85 -47.46
N ALA A 449 2.13 -18.58 -47.06
CA ALA A 449 2.01 -18.20 -45.66
C ALA A 449 0.65 -18.61 -45.07
N THR A 450 0.67 -19.28 -43.92
CA THR A 450 -0.54 -19.58 -43.15
C THR A 450 -0.89 -18.37 -42.30
N VAL A 451 -2.14 -17.92 -42.37
CA VAL A 451 -2.66 -16.82 -41.57
C VAL A 451 -3.82 -17.35 -40.73
N ALA A 452 -3.81 -17.01 -39.45
CA ALA A 452 -4.88 -17.31 -38.50
C ALA A 452 -5.36 -16.02 -37.84
N ALA A 453 -6.67 -15.82 -37.74
CA ALA A 453 -7.24 -14.64 -37.11
C ALA A 453 -8.48 -14.97 -36.28
N ILE A 454 -8.63 -14.25 -35.17
CA ILE A 454 -9.84 -14.22 -34.35
C ILE A 454 -10.54 -12.87 -34.59
N ASP A 455 -11.81 -12.90 -34.99
CA ASP A 455 -12.64 -11.70 -35.10
C ASP A 455 -13.21 -11.24 -33.73
N GLU A 456 -13.87 -10.08 -33.69
CA GLU A 456 -14.49 -9.55 -32.46
C GLU A 456 -15.57 -10.46 -31.86
N HIS A 457 -16.14 -11.37 -32.65
CA HIS A 457 -17.11 -12.36 -32.17
C HIS A 457 -16.44 -13.64 -31.65
N GLY A 458 -15.11 -13.74 -31.70
CA GLY A 458 -14.36 -14.91 -31.25
C GLY A 458 -14.26 -16.02 -32.30
N VAL A 459 -14.66 -15.79 -33.55
CA VAL A 459 -14.56 -16.82 -34.59
C VAL A 459 -13.12 -16.91 -35.09
N LEU A 460 -12.50 -18.07 -34.91
CA LEU A 460 -11.14 -18.36 -35.39
C LEU A 460 -11.20 -18.93 -36.80
N ARG A 461 -10.54 -18.24 -37.74
CA ARG A 461 -10.38 -18.68 -39.13
C ARG A 461 -8.91 -18.81 -39.49
N VAL A 462 -8.59 -19.81 -40.32
CA VAL A 462 -7.25 -20.07 -40.85
C VAL A 462 -7.29 -20.20 -42.37
N TRP A 463 -6.35 -19.57 -43.07
CA TRP A 463 -6.26 -19.62 -44.54
C TRP A 463 -4.82 -19.47 -45.03
N GLU A 464 -4.63 -19.62 -46.34
CA GLU A 464 -3.34 -19.46 -47.01
C GLU A 464 -3.32 -18.17 -47.83
N ALA A 465 -2.33 -17.31 -47.60
CA ALA A 465 -2.39 -15.92 -48.03
C ALA A 465 -2.18 -15.65 -49.53
N ALA A 466 -1.76 -16.66 -50.30
CA ALA A 466 -1.56 -16.54 -51.75
C ALA A 466 -2.59 -17.33 -52.57
N GLY A 467 -3.54 -18.00 -51.91
CA GLY A 467 -4.54 -18.84 -52.56
C GLY A 467 -5.92 -18.18 -52.58
N ASP A 468 -6.68 -18.43 -53.64
CA ASP A 468 -8.12 -18.09 -53.73
C ASP A 468 -8.98 -19.08 -52.89
N ARG A 469 -8.43 -19.55 -51.76
CA ARG A 469 -8.98 -20.66 -50.96
C ARG A 469 -9.91 -20.12 -49.87
N PRO A 470 -11.06 -20.79 -49.61
CA PRO A 470 -11.94 -20.41 -48.52
C PRO A 470 -11.26 -20.62 -47.17
N ALA A 471 -11.49 -19.70 -46.24
CA ALA A 471 -10.96 -19.79 -44.88
C ALA A 471 -11.61 -20.95 -44.10
N LEU A 472 -10.80 -21.76 -43.43
CA LEU A 472 -11.26 -22.82 -42.54
C LEU A 472 -11.61 -22.24 -41.17
N THR A 473 -12.85 -22.41 -40.72
CA THR A 473 -13.25 -22.04 -39.36
C THR A 473 -12.84 -23.14 -38.38
N LEU A 474 -11.94 -22.84 -37.45
CA LEU A 474 -11.45 -23.78 -36.44
C LEU A 474 -12.22 -23.71 -35.10
N ALA A 475 -12.72 -22.53 -34.73
CA ALA A 475 -13.48 -22.34 -33.51
C ALA A 475 -14.47 -21.18 -33.64
N SER A 476 -15.53 -21.18 -32.83
CA SER A 476 -16.55 -20.11 -32.80
C SER A 476 -16.41 -19.18 -31.59
N ALA A 477 -15.54 -19.49 -30.63
CA ALA A 477 -15.35 -18.73 -29.40
C ALA A 477 -13.89 -18.79 -28.91
N ALA A 478 -12.92 -18.47 -29.75
CA ALA A 478 -11.52 -18.43 -29.37
C ALA A 478 -11.17 -17.14 -28.58
N THR A 479 -10.42 -17.28 -27.49
CA THR A 479 -9.98 -16.16 -26.64
C THR A 479 -8.55 -15.73 -26.92
N ALA A 480 -7.68 -16.69 -27.24
CA ALA A 480 -6.26 -16.46 -27.54
C ALA A 480 -5.81 -17.30 -28.76
N LEU A 481 -4.75 -16.86 -29.44
CA LEU A 481 -4.22 -17.50 -30.65
C LEU A 481 -2.69 -17.42 -30.66
N THR A 482 -2.03 -18.51 -31.03
CA THR A 482 -0.59 -18.56 -31.32
C THR A 482 -0.30 -19.64 -32.38
N GLY A 483 0.92 -19.68 -32.90
CA GLY A 483 1.32 -20.70 -33.86
C GLY A 483 2.83 -20.79 -34.05
N ASP A 484 3.25 -21.92 -34.63
CA ASP A 484 4.64 -22.22 -34.99
C ASP A 484 5.11 -21.34 -36.15
N PRO A 485 6.28 -20.68 -36.07
CA PRO A 485 6.80 -19.83 -37.14
C PRO A 485 6.77 -20.47 -38.54
N GLY A 486 6.98 -21.79 -38.64
CA GLY A 486 6.93 -22.55 -39.89
C GLY A 486 5.53 -22.87 -40.42
N GLY A 487 4.46 -22.59 -39.67
CA GLY A 487 3.08 -22.80 -40.09
C GLY A 487 2.52 -24.18 -39.87
N GLY A 488 3.28 -25.06 -39.19
CA GLY A 488 2.90 -26.45 -38.96
C GLY A 488 1.86 -26.65 -37.87
N LEU A 489 1.80 -25.77 -36.87
CA LEU A 489 0.89 -25.84 -35.73
C LEU A 489 0.24 -24.48 -35.46
N VAL A 490 -1.09 -24.45 -35.37
CA VAL A 490 -1.87 -23.32 -34.85
C VAL A 490 -2.55 -23.78 -33.56
N ALA A 491 -2.40 -22.99 -32.49
CA ALA A 491 -3.00 -23.28 -31.19
C ALA A 491 -3.90 -22.12 -30.74
N TRP A 492 -5.01 -22.44 -30.08
CA TRP A 492 -5.95 -21.46 -29.56
C TRP A 492 -6.51 -21.90 -28.22
N ALA A 493 -7.12 -20.95 -27.50
CA ALA A 493 -7.86 -21.24 -26.28
C ALA A 493 -9.35 -20.92 -26.44
N ASP A 494 -10.19 -21.63 -25.69
CA ASP A 494 -11.62 -21.35 -25.54
C ASP A 494 -11.92 -20.64 -24.19
N PRO A 495 -13.16 -20.16 -23.96
CA PRO A 495 -13.51 -19.40 -22.74
C PRO A 495 -13.53 -20.26 -21.48
N ASP A 496 -13.65 -21.57 -21.62
CA ASP A 496 -13.68 -22.53 -20.51
C ASP A 496 -12.27 -22.93 -20.06
N GLY A 497 -11.22 -22.41 -20.73
CA GLY A 497 -9.82 -22.69 -20.43
C GLY A 497 -9.23 -23.87 -21.21
N GLY A 498 -9.98 -24.47 -22.14
CA GLY A 498 -9.50 -25.51 -23.02
C GLY A 498 -8.51 -24.97 -24.04
N VAL A 499 -7.34 -25.60 -24.14
CA VAL A 499 -6.27 -25.21 -25.08
C VAL A 499 -6.16 -26.26 -26.16
N TRP A 500 -6.39 -25.85 -27.40
CA TRP A 500 -6.52 -26.72 -28.57
C TRP A 500 -5.43 -26.47 -29.61
N GLY A 501 -5.12 -27.50 -30.40
CA GLY A 501 -4.17 -27.44 -31.50
C GLY A 501 -4.76 -27.94 -32.81
N TRP A 502 -4.25 -27.40 -33.92
CA TRP A 502 -4.48 -27.85 -35.28
C TRP A 502 -3.15 -27.92 -36.04
N ARG A 503 -2.84 -29.07 -36.63
CA ARG A 503 -1.63 -29.25 -37.45
C ARG A 503 -1.98 -29.14 -38.93
N LYS A 504 -1.19 -28.36 -39.67
CA LYS A 504 -1.32 -28.26 -41.13
C LYS A 504 -0.90 -29.61 -41.75
N PRO A 505 -1.71 -30.21 -42.63
CA PRO A 505 -1.38 -31.49 -43.26
C PRO A 505 -0.20 -31.33 -44.24
N ASP A 506 0.74 -32.28 -44.23
CA ASP A 506 1.93 -32.27 -45.09
C ASP A 506 1.56 -32.53 -46.57
N GLY A 507 1.93 -31.61 -47.48
CA GLY A 507 1.83 -31.83 -48.93
C GLY A 507 1.57 -30.57 -49.78
N GLY A 508 2.39 -30.36 -50.80
CA GLY A 508 2.20 -29.31 -51.82
C GLY A 508 0.87 -29.50 -52.56
N ALA A 509 0.05 -28.45 -52.57
CA ALA A 509 -1.32 -28.43 -53.10
C ALA A 509 -2.33 -29.35 -52.37
N ALA A 510 -2.48 -29.16 -51.06
CA ALA A 510 -3.56 -29.77 -50.28
C ALA A 510 -4.97 -29.38 -50.83
N SER A 511 -5.86 -30.35 -51.03
CA SER A 511 -7.26 -30.11 -51.44
C SER A 511 -8.12 -29.63 -50.25
N PRO A 512 -9.26 -28.93 -50.45
CA PRO A 512 -10.13 -28.45 -49.36
C PRO A 512 -10.50 -29.55 -48.34
N ARG A 513 -10.69 -30.79 -48.82
CA ARG A 513 -11.00 -31.96 -47.96
C ARG A 513 -9.88 -32.31 -46.99
N SER A 514 -8.61 -32.12 -47.35
CA SER A 514 -7.47 -32.46 -46.48
C SER A 514 -7.32 -31.55 -45.25
N TRP A 515 -7.77 -30.29 -45.35
CA TRP A 515 -7.80 -29.35 -44.23
C TRP A 515 -8.96 -29.63 -43.27
N GLU A 516 -10.11 -30.07 -43.81
CA GLU A 516 -11.25 -30.56 -43.03
C GLU A 516 -10.96 -31.90 -42.33
N ASP A 517 -10.18 -32.79 -42.97
CA ASP A 517 -9.74 -34.08 -42.40
C ASP A 517 -8.65 -33.95 -41.32
N SER A 518 -8.01 -32.78 -41.22
CA SER A 518 -6.95 -32.50 -40.23
C SER A 518 -7.56 -32.31 -38.84
N ARG A 519 -7.34 -33.29 -37.95
CA ARG A 519 -7.98 -33.35 -36.63
C ARG A 519 -7.46 -32.25 -35.70
N ARG A 520 -8.42 -31.53 -35.11
CA ARG A 520 -8.21 -30.72 -33.90
C ARG A 520 -7.92 -31.67 -32.73
N PHE A 521 -7.04 -31.27 -31.83
CA PHE A 521 -6.72 -32.05 -30.63
C PHE A 521 -6.61 -31.14 -29.41
N LEU A 522 -7.01 -31.67 -28.25
CA LEU A 522 -6.87 -30.98 -26.97
C LEU A 522 -5.42 -31.10 -26.50
N ILE A 523 -4.77 -29.98 -26.20
CA ILE A 523 -3.43 -29.91 -25.63
C ILE A 523 -3.49 -29.97 -24.11
N GLY A 524 -4.47 -29.29 -23.50
CA GLY A 524 -4.69 -29.30 -22.05
C GLY A 524 -5.84 -28.41 -21.60
N GLN A 525 -6.14 -28.45 -20.30
CA GLN A 525 -7.20 -27.67 -19.65
C GLN A 525 -6.61 -26.74 -18.59
N ALA A 526 -6.86 -25.45 -18.73
CA ALA A 526 -6.57 -24.46 -17.68
C ALA A 526 -7.75 -24.36 -16.69
N PRO A 527 -7.50 -24.10 -15.39
CA PRO A 527 -8.55 -23.83 -14.41
C PRO A 527 -9.23 -22.45 -14.59
N TRP A 528 -8.73 -21.64 -15.51
CA TRP A 528 -9.14 -20.24 -15.73
C TRP A 528 -9.22 -19.93 -17.24
N PRO A 529 -9.97 -18.88 -17.64
CA PRO A 529 -10.01 -18.43 -19.03
C PRO A 529 -8.62 -17.97 -19.50
N VAL A 530 -8.13 -18.50 -20.60
CA VAL A 530 -6.81 -18.15 -21.15
C VAL A 530 -6.95 -16.95 -22.09
N THR A 531 -6.16 -15.90 -21.87
CA THR A 531 -6.18 -14.63 -22.63
C THR A 531 -4.93 -14.43 -23.50
N SER A 532 -3.86 -15.17 -23.23
CA SER A 532 -2.62 -15.12 -24.02
C SER A 532 -1.99 -16.51 -24.14
N LEU A 533 -1.48 -16.81 -25.34
CA LEU A 533 -0.75 -18.03 -25.66
C LEU A 533 0.57 -17.71 -26.34
N ALA A 534 1.61 -18.49 -26.06
CA ALA A 534 2.88 -18.41 -26.78
C ALA A 534 3.47 -19.80 -26.99
N LEU A 535 3.84 -20.10 -28.24
CA LEU A 535 4.53 -21.34 -28.59
C LEU A 535 6.05 -21.10 -28.61
N GLY A 536 6.77 -21.85 -27.79
CA GLY A 536 8.22 -21.81 -27.69
C GLY A 536 8.90 -22.63 -28.80
N PRO A 537 10.16 -22.30 -29.14
CA PRO A 537 10.94 -23.04 -30.14
C PRO A 537 11.26 -24.49 -29.71
N ASP A 538 11.12 -24.79 -28.41
CA ASP A 538 11.26 -26.14 -27.84
C ASP A 538 9.99 -27.00 -27.96
N GLY A 539 8.94 -26.47 -28.61
CA GLY A 539 7.65 -27.15 -28.75
C GLY A 539 6.83 -27.17 -27.45
N ARG A 540 7.07 -26.25 -26.51
CA ARG A 540 6.17 -26.04 -25.37
C ARG A 540 5.21 -24.88 -25.64
N LEU A 541 3.98 -25.02 -25.18
CA LEU A 541 2.94 -23.99 -25.25
C LEU A 541 2.72 -23.40 -23.86
N ALA A 542 2.90 -22.10 -23.73
CA ALA A 542 2.62 -21.34 -22.53
C ALA A 542 1.25 -20.68 -22.59
N ALA A 543 0.52 -20.70 -21.47
CA ALA A 543 -0.77 -20.01 -21.32
C ALA A 543 -0.79 -19.08 -20.12
N ALA A 544 -1.37 -17.89 -20.32
CA ALA A 544 -1.66 -16.86 -19.32
C ALA A 544 -3.12 -16.39 -19.46
N GLY A 545 -3.74 -15.93 -18.37
CA GLY A 545 -5.19 -15.68 -18.35
C GLY A 545 -5.73 -14.69 -17.33
N GLY A 546 -4.89 -14.13 -16.45
CA GLY A 546 -5.31 -13.22 -15.38
C GLY A 546 -5.14 -13.77 -13.97
N ASP A 547 -4.63 -15.00 -13.83
CA ASP A 547 -4.23 -15.56 -12.54
C ASP A 547 -2.74 -15.37 -12.27
N SER A 548 -2.32 -15.68 -11.05
CA SER A 548 -0.93 -15.58 -10.60
C SER A 548 -0.08 -16.79 -11.02
N HIS A 549 -0.41 -17.38 -12.17
CA HIS A 549 0.17 -18.63 -12.65
C HIS A 549 0.32 -18.66 -14.18
N ILE A 550 1.34 -19.38 -14.64
CA ILE A 550 1.54 -19.78 -16.03
C ILE A 550 1.52 -21.30 -16.11
N LEU A 551 0.86 -21.83 -17.13
CA LEU A 551 0.86 -23.26 -17.45
C LEU A 551 1.69 -23.51 -18.70
N LEU A 552 2.55 -24.54 -18.64
CA LEU A 552 3.39 -24.98 -19.75
C LEU A 552 3.04 -26.43 -20.14
N TRP A 553 2.62 -26.63 -21.39
CA TRP A 553 2.34 -27.97 -21.96
C TRP A 553 3.30 -28.33 -23.09
N PRO A 554 3.73 -29.59 -23.21
CA PRO A 554 4.44 -30.07 -24.41
C PRO A 554 3.45 -30.26 -25.58
N THR A 555 3.82 -29.82 -26.80
CA THR A 555 2.97 -29.96 -28.00
C THR A 555 3.31 -31.15 -28.90
N SER A 556 4.45 -31.82 -28.62
CA SER A 556 4.93 -32.98 -29.38
C SER A 556 4.10 -34.25 -29.14
N ALA A 557 3.57 -34.41 -27.92
CA ALA A 557 2.71 -35.51 -27.50
C ALA A 557 1.52 -34.96 -26.68
N PRO A 558 0.43 -34.51 -27.34
CA PRO A 558 -0.74 -34.02 -26.65
C PRO A 558 -1.38 -35.15 -25.85
N ASP A 559 -1.38 -35.00 -24.53
CA ASP A 559 -1.99 -35.90 -23.56
C ASP A 559 -2.81 -35.04 -22.59
N PRO A 560 -4.16 -35.09 -22.65
CA PRO A 560 -5.01 -34.26 -21.82
C PRO A 560 -4.90 -34.59 -20.32
N ASP A 561 -4.42 -35.79 -19.96
CA ASP A 561 -4.25 -36.22 -18.57
C ASP A 561 -2.87 -35.82 -18.00
N ARG A 562 -1.96 -35.34 -18.86
CA ARG A 562 -0.62 -34.92 -18.42
C ARG A 562 -0.70 -33.57 -17.71
N LEU A 563 -0.29 -33.56 -16.43
CA LEU A 563 -0.23 -32.34 -15.64
C LEU A 563 0.76 -31.33 -16.26
N PRO A 564 0.34 -30.07 -16.48
CA PRO A 564 1.23 -29.01 -16.93
C PRO A 564 2.28 -28.68 -15.88
N LEU A 565 3.43 -28.15 -16.33
CA LEU A 565 4.33 -27.45 -15.43
C LEU A 565 3.66 -26.11 -15.06
N ARG A 566 3.39 -25.92 -13.78
CA ARG A 566 2.77 -24.72 -13.23
C ARG A 566 3.85 -23.83 -12.61
N ILE A 567 4.02 -22.63 -13.16
CA ILE A 567 4.91 -21.60 -12.62
C ILE A 567 4.06 -20.59 -11.88
N ARG A 568 4.35 -20.37 -10.59
CA ARG A 568 3.70 -19.33 -9.78
C ARG A 568 4.39 -17.99 -10.01
N LEU A 569 3.60 -16.93 -10.05
CA LEU A 569 4.06 -15.56 -10.20
C LEU A 569 3.59 -14.71 -9.02
N PRO A 570 4.36 -13.68 -8.63
CA PRO A 570 3.95 -12.75 -7.59
C PRO A 570 2.91 -11.71 -8.06
N PHE A 571 2.45 -11.76 -9.32
CA PHE A 571 1.49 -10.84 -9.93
C PHE A 571 0.56 -11.62 -10.89
N ARG A 572 -0.54 -10.99 -11.33
CA ARG A 572 -1.49 -11.61 -12.27
C ARG A 572 -1.00 -11.51 -13.70
N ALA A 573 -0.68 -12.63 -14.33
CA ALA A 573 -0.17 -12.65 -15.70
C ALA A 573 -1.29 -12.51 -16.72
N SER A 574 -1.17 -11.52 -17.60
CA SER A 574 -2.11 -11.25 -18.70
C SER A 574 -1.53 -11.54 -20.08
N LYS A 575 -0.20 -11.53 -20.22
CA LYS A 575 0.48 -11.76 -21.50
C LYS A 575 1.71 -12.65 -21.33
N VAL A 576 1.93 -13.53 -22.30
CA VAL A 576 3.12 -14.38 -22.38
C VAL A 576 3.64 -14.39 -23.81
N CYS A 577 4.96 -14.26 -23.97
CA CYS A 577 5.67 -14.27 -25.24
C CYS A 577 6.84 -15.27 -25.15
N ALA A 578 7.04 -16.06 -26.20
CA ALA A 578 8.22 -16.90 -26.33
C ALA A 578 9.38 -16.10 -26.95
N VAL A 579 10.58 -16.29 -26.42
CA VAL A 579 11.83 -15.71 -26.95
C VAL A 579 12.61 -16.83 -27.67
N PRO A 580 13.34 -16.55 -28.77
CA PRO A 580 14.02 -17.60 -29.55
C PRO A 580 15.09 -18.39 -28.81
N ASP A 581 15.69 -17.83 -27.77
CA ASP A 581 16.61 -18.54 -26.88
C ASP A 581 15.90 -19.63 -26.03
N GLY A 582 14.57 -19.67 -26.10
CA GLY A 582 13.69 -20.55 -25.37
C GLY A 582 13.33 -20.04 -23.97
N THR A 583 13.60 -18.78 -23.67
CA THR A 583 13.08 -18.10 -22.47
C THR A 583 11.67 -17.55 -22.71
N TRP A 584 10.99 -17.17 -21.63
CA TRP A 584 9.64 -16.64 -21.66
C TRP A 584 9.64 -15.22 -21.13
N THR A 585 9.03 -14.29 -21.87
CA THR A 585 8.69 -12.95 -21.36
C THR A 585 7.24 -12.96 -20.94
N ILE A 586 7.00 -12.74 -19.65
CA ILE A 586 5.68 -12.77 -19.03
C ILE A 586 5.37 -11.37 -18.52
N ALA A 587 4.18 -10.87 -18.82
CA ALA A 587 3.71 -9.58 -18.37
C ALA A 587 2.33 -9.65 -17.73
N GLY A 588 2.07 -8.70 -16.86
CA GLY A 588 0.86 -8.66 -16.08
C GLY A 588 0.80 -7.41 -15.20
N VAL A 589 -0.15 -7.42 -14.28
CA VAL A 589 -0.37 -6.28 -13.38
C VAL A 589 -0.37 -6.75 -11.92
N GLY A 590 0.10 -5.89 -11.03
CA GLY A 590 0.08 -6.05 -9.58
C GLY A 590 1.43 -6.40 -9.00
N GLY A 591 1.39 -7.26 -7.99
CA GLY A 591 2.56 -7.68 -7.23
C GLY A 591 2.87 -6.82 -6.00
N PRO A 592 3.89 -7.23 -5.23
CA PRO A 592 4.21 -6.61 -3.95
C PRO A 592 4.77 -5.19 -4.10
N VAL A 593 4.21 -4.26 -3.33
CA VAL A 593 4.57 -2.84 -3.33
C VAL A 593 5.11 -2.43 -1.96
N GLU A 594 6.28 -1.81 -1.95
CA GLU A 594 6.82 -1.11 -0.80
C GLU A 594 6.23 0.30 -0.72
N VAL A 595 5.68 0.64 0.44
CA VAL A 595 5.24 1.98 0.82
C VAL A 595 6.24 2.53 1.81
N ARG A 596 6.89 3.63 1.46
CA ARG A 596 7.80 4.37 2.33
C ARG A 596 7.20 5.73 2.69
N THR A 597 7.22 6.07 3.96
CA THR A 597 6.76 7.36 4.48
C THR A 597 7.91 8.35 4.59
N GLU A 598 7.59 9.64 4.71
CA GLU A 598 8.59 10.71 4.88
C GLU A 598 9.45 10.56 6.15
N ASP A 599 8.93 9.93 7.20
CA ASP A 599 9.68 9.60 8.43
C ASP A 599 10.59 8.37 8.30
N GLY A 600 10.64 7.74 7.11
CA GLY A 600 11.48 6.59 6.82
C GLY A 600 10.85 5.23 7.14
N SER A 601 9.63 5.19 7.69
CA SER A 601 8.90 3.95 7.93
C SER A 601 8.64 3.22 6.61
N ARG A 602 8.78 1.89 6.63
CA ARG A 602 8.61 1.02 5.45
C ARG A 602 7.54 -0.01 5.71
N TYR A 603 6.67 -0.18 4.72
CA TYR A 603 5.58 -1.15 4.75
C TYR A 603 5.58 -1.93 3.44
N LEU A 604 5.65 -3.25 3.49
CA LEU A 604 5.58 -4.10 2.30
C LEU A 604 4.19 -4.69 2.17
N MET A 605 3.44 -4.24 1.16
CA MET A 605 2.08 -4.70 0.87
C MET A 605 2.14 -5.78 -0.20
N THR A 606 1.56 -6.94 0.05
CA THR A 606 1.49 -8.02 -0.94
C THR A 606 0.04 -8.35 -1.25
N PRO A 607 -0.37 -8.31 -2.53
CA PRO A 607 -1.72 -8.68 -2.91
C PRO A 607 -1.95 -10.16 -2.61
N ASP A 608 -3.15 -10.48 -2.14
CA ASP A 608 -3.54 -11.88 -1.96
C ASP A 608 -3.80 -12.50 -3.33
N THR A 609 -2.78 -13.16 -3.87
CA THR A 609 -2.83 -13.87 -5.15
C THR A 609 -3.58 -15.19 -5.07
N GLU A 610 -3.91 -15.64 -3.85
CA GLU A 610 -4.60 -16.89 -3.56
C GLU A 610 -5.72 -16.65 -2.54
N PRO A 611 -6.79 -15.91 -2.93
CA PRO A 611 -7.94 -15.77 -2.06
C PRO A 611 -8.42 -17.18 -1.71
N ALA A 612 -8.43 -17.51 -0.41
CA ALA A 612 -8.67 -18.85 0.09
C ALA A 612 -9.90 -19.46 -0.60
N SER A 613 -9.71 -20.54 -1.37
CA SER A 613 -10.80 -21.35 -1.90
C SER A 613 -11.59 -21.88 -0.71
N ASP A 614 -12.82 -21.41 -0.52
CA ASP A 614 -13.84 -21.88 0.43
C ASP A 614 -13.36 -22.93 1.46
N VAL A 615 -12.40 -22.56 2.31
CA VAL A 615 -11.98 -23.40 3.44
C VAL A 615 -13.12 -23.28 4.45
N GLY A 616 -14.13 -24.13 4.24
CA GLY A 616 -15.31 -24.38 5.07
C GLY A 616 -15.93 -23.19 5.79
N ARG A 617 -17.01 -22.59 5.24
CA ARG A 617 -18.06 -21.77 5.92
C ARG A 617 -17.63 -20.83 7.08
N LEU A 618 -16.37 -20.40 7.15
CA LEU A 618 -15.83 -19.46 8.13
C LEU A 618 -15.97 -18.05 7.58
N PRO A 619 -16.68 -17.13 8.26
CA PRO A 619 -16.71 -15.71 7.90
C PRO A 619 -15.31 -15.17 7.67
N THR A 620 -15.10 -14.44 6.57
CA THR A 620 -13.76 -14.01 6.18
C THR A 620 -13.14 -13.07 7.22
N TRP A 621 -13.95 -12.25 7.89
CA TRP A 621 -13.48 -11.26 8.87
C TRP A 621 -12.85 -11.88 10.13
N ILE A 622 -13.26 -13.09 10.54
CA ILE A 622 -12.77 -13.69 11.79
C ILE A 622 -11.41 -14.36 11.61
N ARG A 623 -11.02 -14.72 10.38
CA ARG A 623 -9.78 -15.46 10.11
C ARG A 623 -8.55 -14.64 10.52
N GLY A 624 -7.83 -15.11 11.54
CA GLY A 624 -6.64 -14.43 12.04
C GLY A 624 -6.94 -13.22 12.96
N CYS A 625 -8.21 -12.97 13.26
CA CYS A 625 -8.67 -11.80 14.00
C CYS A 625 -8.25 -11.85 15.48
N VAL A 626 -7.82 -10.71 16.03
CA VAL A 626 -7.53 -10.57 17.46
C VAL A 626 -8.81 -10.17 18.18
N LEU A 627 -9.29 -11.03 19.07
CA LEU A 627 -10.49 -10.80 19.87
C LEU A 627 -10.10 -10.00 21.14
N ALA A 628 -10.32 -8.68 21.10
CA ALA A 628 -9.96 -7.80 22.21
C ALA A 628 -11.03 -7.78 23.30
N LEU A 629 -10.73 -8.31 24.49
CA LEU A 629 -11.68 -8.37 25.60
C LEU A 629 -11.81 -7.02 26.32
N ALA A 630 -12.98 -6.40 26.22
CA ALA A 630 -13.35 -5.23 26.98
C ALA A 630 -13.98 -5.64 28.32
N GLY A 631 -13.23 -5.49 29.41
CA GLY A 631 -13.73 -5.74 30.76
C GLY A 631 -14.64 -4.61 31.30
N PRO A 632 -15.18 -4.75 32.53
CA PRO A 632 -16.12 -3.78 33.12
C PRO A 632 -15.61 -2.35 33.19
N ALA A 633 -14.32 -2.15 33.49
CA ALA A 633 -13.68 -0.84 33.48
C ALA A 633 -13.65 -0.19 32.08
N ALA A 634 -13.61 -1.00 31.02
CA ALA A 634 -13.62 -0.56 29.63
C ALA A 634 -15.03 -0.23 29.12
N LEU A 635 -16.11 -0.69 29.77
CA LEU A 635 -17.46 -0.19 29.48
C LEU A 635 -17.85 0.96 30.43
N GLY A 636 -17.24 1.12 31.59
CA GLY A 636 -17.60 2.17 32.56
C GLY A 636 -18.74 1.72 33.49
N SER A 637 -18.79 2.31 34.69
CA SER A 637 -19.69 1.86 35.76
C SER A 637 -21.01 2.66 35.74
N GLY A 638 -22.09 2.05 35.26
CA GLY A 638 -23.47 2.57 35.40
C GLY A 638 -24.42 2.16 34.27
N PRO A 639 -25.72 1.95 34.55
CA PRO A 639 -26.72 1.65 33.51
C PRO A 639 -26.89 2.85 32.57
N GLY A 640 -26.67 2.64 31.27
CA GLY A 640 -26.80 3.65 30.20
C GLY A 640 -25.61 4.61 30.03
N SER A 641 -24.84 4.91 31.08
CA SER A 641 -23.65 5.79 30.99
C SER A 641 -22.42 5.11 30.38
N GLY A 642 -22.34 3.78 30.48
CA GLY A 642 -21.18 3.02 30.02
C GLY A 642 -21.03 2.93 28.50
N LEU A 643 -22.11 2.71 27.74
CA LEU A 643 -22.02 2.56 26.27
C LEU A 643 -21.55 3.84 25.58
N ARG A 644 -21.98 5.01 26.07
CA ARG A 644 -21.52 6.31 25.54
C ARG A 644 -20.03 6.52 25.81
N GLY A 645 -19.57 6.25 27.04
CA GLY A 645 -18.16 6.35 27.37
C GLY A 645 -17.30 5.33 26.61
N PHE A 646 -17.85 4.15 26.29
CA PHE A 646 -17.20 3.19 25.42
C PHE A 646 -17.16 3.67 23.96
N ALA A 647 -18.26 4.21 23.42
CA ALA A 647 -18.33 4.80 22.09
C ALA A 647 -17.30 5.92 21.90
N GLU A 648 -17.15 6.81 22.89
CA GLU A 648 -16.17 7.90 22.88
C GLU A 648 -14.71 7.40 22.85
N ARG A 649 -14.44 6.17 23.29
CA ARG A 649 -13.11 5.54 23.21
C ARG A 649 -12.86 4.74 21.94
N LEU A 650 -13.88 4.41 21.13
CA LEU A 650 -13.74 3.53 19.97
C LEU A 650 -12.65 4.04 19.02
N ALA A 651 -12.53 5.35 18.85
CA ALA A 651 -11.45 5.95 18.07
C ALA A 651 -10.06 5.59 18.64
N GLY A 652 -9.88 5.65 19.96
CA GLY A 652 -8.63 5.24 20.63
C GLY A 652 -8.36 3.73 20.57
N ILE A 653 -9.41 2.91 20.57
CA ILE A 653 -9.33 1.45 20.45
C ILE A 653 -8.93 1.05 19.02
N ALA A 654 -9.62 1.59 18.01
CA ALA A 654 -9.28 1.41 16.60
C ALA A 654 -7.85 1.90 16.31
N ASN A 655 -7.45 3.02 16.94
CA ASN A 655 -6.09 3.55 16.85
C ASN A 655 -5.01 2.60 17.41
N ALA A 656 -5.37 1.65 18.27
CA ALA A 656 -4.46 0.62 18.77
C ALA A 656 -4.40 -0.63 17.87
N GLY A 657 -5.02 -0.58 16.68
CA GLY A 657 -5.03 -1.66 15.70
C GLY A 657 -6.13 -2.71 15.91
N VAL A 658 -7.00 -2.52 16.91
CA VAL A 658 -8.07 -3.47 17.23
C VAL A 658 -9.17 -3.43 16.18
N THR A 659 -9.51 -4.59 15.61
CA THR A 659 -10.57 -4.76 14.61
C THR A 659 -11.79 -5.49 15.15
N CYS A 660 -11.69 -6.18 16.28
CA CYS A 660 -12.80 -6.86 16.93
C CYS A 660 -12.76 -6.68 18.44
N VAL A 661 -13.85 -6.19 19.01
CA VAL A 661 -14.00 -6.07 20.47
C VAL A 661 -15.02 -7.08 20.96
N VAL A 662 -14.69 -7.77 22.05
CA VAL A 662 -15.59 -8.68 22.76
C VAL A 662 -16.10 -7.97 24.02
N VAL A 663 -17.43 -7.90 24.19
CA VAL A 663 -18.09 -7.30 25.34
C VAL A 663 -18.97 -8.32 26.05
N GLY A 664 -19.01 -8.29 27.38
CA GLY A 664 -19.88 -9.14 28.20
C GLY A 664 -19.20 -9.58 29.51
N PRO A 665 -19.79 -10.53 30.26
CA PRO A 665 -20.85 -11.44 29.81
C PRO A 665 -22.26 -10.82 29.80
N ALA A 666 -23.06 -11.25 28.83
CA ALA A 666 -24.49 -11.04 28.73
C ALA A 666 -25.27 -12.19 29.37
N ASP A 667 -26.42 -11.85 29.93
CA ASP A 667 -27.35 -12.81 30.54
C ASP A 667 -28.17 -13.54 29.46
N PRO A 668 -28.12 -14.88 29.36
CA PRO A 668 -28.83 -15.58 28.31
C PRO A 668 -30.33 -15.75 28.60
N ILE A 669 -30.75 -15.78 29.87
CA ILE A 669 -32.13 -16.14 30.27
C ILE A 669 -32.63 -15.32 31.47
N PRO A 670 -33.95 -15.10 31.61
CA PRO A 670 -34.50 -14.32 32.72
C PRO A 670 -34.08 -14.86 34.08
N ARG A 671 -33.88 -13.98 35.08
CA ARG A 671 -33.50 -14.36 36.45
C ARG A 671 -34.41 -15.45 37.06
N SER A 672 -35.70 -15.46 36.70
CA SER A 672 -36.68 -16.45 37.16
C SER A 672 -36.44 -17.87 36.64
N HIS A 673 -35.69 -18.02 35.54
CA HIS A 673 -35.45 -19.30 34.88
C HIS A 673 -34.01 -19.80 35.05
N ARG A 674 -33.16 -19.06 35.78
CA ARG A 674 -31.80 -19.49 36.09
C ARG A 674 -31.80 -20.72 36.99
N LEU A 675 -30.97 -21.70 36.65
CA LEU A 675 -30.76 -22.89 37.48
C LEU A 675 -29.89 -22.59 38.71
N HIS A 676 -29.02 -21.58 38.60
CA HIS A 676 -28.11 -21.14 39.65
C HIS A 676 -28.14 -19.62 39.81
N ALA A 677 -28.16 -19.15 41.07
CA ALA A 677 -27.93 -17.74 41.37
C ALA A 677 -26.47 -17.39 41.07
N PRO A 678 -26.18 -16.22 40.46
CA PRO A 678 -24.81 -15.79 40.22
C PRO A 678 -24.08 -15.59 41.56
N PRO A 679 -22.75 -15.78 41.61
CA PRO A 679 -21.97 -15.47 42.79
C PRO A 679 -22.19 -14.01 43.24
N LEU A 680 -22.14 -13.75 44.55
CA LEU A 680 -22.26 -12.41 45.13
C LEU A 680 -21.25 -11.45 44.49
N GLY A 681 -21.74 -10.38 43.84
CA GLY A 681 -20.91 -9.39 43.14
C GLY A 681 -20.69 -9.64 41.65
N ALA A 682 -21.23 -10.72 41.08
CA ALA A 682 -21.13 -11.08 39.66
C ALA A 682 -22.47 -10.85 38.91
N GLU A 683 -23.05 -9.64 39.00
CA GLU A 683 -24.15 -9.31 38.09
C GLU A 683 -23.64 -9.25 36.64
N PRO A 684 -24.40 -9.78 35.66
CA PRO A 684 -23.98 -9.77 34.26
C PRO A 684 -23.79 -8.33 33.78
N MET A 685 -22.72 -8.10 33.03
CA MET A 685 -22.36 -6.76 32.55
C MET A 685 -23.41 -6.22 31.58
N LEU A 686 -24.10 -7.10 30.86
CA LEU A 686 -25.16 -6.78 29.90
C LEU A 686 -26.45 -7.54 30.31
N PRO A 687 -27.40 -6.91 31.02
CA PRO A 687 -28.64 -7.56 31.42
C PRO A 687 -29.59 -7.77 30.23
N LEU A 688 -30.57 -8.67 30.37
CA LEU A 688 -31.62 -8.87 29.37
C LEU A 688 -32.39 -7.59 29.06
N GLY A 689 -32.61 -7.31 27.77
CA GLY A 689 -33.26 -6.09 27.27
C GLY A 689 -32.29 -4.97 26.91
N PHE A 690 -31.02 -5.09 27.31
CA PHE A 690 -29.97 -4.09 27.04
C PHE A 690 -29.57 -4.03 25.56
N GLU A 691 -29.87 -5.07 24.78
CA GLU A 691 -29.65 -5.11 23.33
C GLU A 691 -30.30 -3.92 22.59
N ARG A 692 -31.41 -3.37 23.10
CA ARG A 692 -32.12 -2.24 22.49
C ARG A 692 -31.30 -0.94 22.51
N ASP A 693 -30.37 -0.81 23.46
CA ASP A 693 -29.50 0.35 23.61
C ASP A 693 -28.24 0.26 22.72
N PHE A 694 -28.04 -0.85 22.00
CA PHE A 694 -26.84 -1.11 21.18
C PHE A 694 -26.87 -0.54 19.76
N ALA A 695 -28.03 -0.12 19.24
CA ALA A 695 -28.14 0.30 17.83
C ALA A 695 -27.20 1.46 17.46
N GLN A 696 -27.08 2.47 18.34
CA GLN A 696 -26.15 3.59 18.13
C GLN A 696 -24.69 3.14 18.27
N LEU A 697 -24.38 2.29 19.26
CA LEU A 697 -23.03 1.76 19.44
C LEU A 697 -22.58 0.95 18.23
N MET A 698 -23.45 0.10 17.66
CA MET A 698 -23.14 -0.66 16.45
C MET A 698 -22.86 0.25 15.25
N THR A 699 -23.56 1.40 15.16
CA THR A 699 -23.28 2.42 14.14
C THR A 699 -21.88 3.02 14.34
N ASP A 700 -21.51 3.34 15.57
CA ASP A 700 -20.20 3.91 15.89
C ASP A 700 -19.06 2.89 15.71
N VAL A 701 -19.29 1.62 16.08
CA VAL A 701 -18.36 0.49 15.85
C VAL A 701 -18.08 0.33 14.36
N ARG A 702 -19.13 0.29 13.52
CA ARG A 702 -18.99 0.18 12.06
C ARG A 702 -18.32 1.40 11.45
N ARG A 703 -18.61 2.61 11.94
CA ARG A 703 -17.95 3.85 11.51
C ARG A 703 -16.42 3.79 11.71
N HIS A 704 -15.96 3.04 12.69
CA HIS A 704 -14.53 2.82 12.95
C HIS A 704 -13.97 1.53 12.32
N GLY A 705 -14.73 0.86 11.44
CA GLY A 705 -14.29 -0.36 10.77
C GLY A 705 -14.05 -1.54 11.72
N MET A 706 -14.68 -1.53 12.89
CA MET A 706 -14.54 -2.59 13.89
C MET A 706 -15.75 -3.54 13.85
N ARG A 707 -15.53 -4.74 14.40
CA ARG A 707 -16.55 -5.76 14.66
C ARG A 707 -16.80 -5.86 16.16
N LEU A 708 -18.01 -6.23 16.55
CA LEU A 708 -18.39 -6.44 17.95
C LEU A 708 -18.92 -7.86 18.16
N VAL A 709 -18.34 -8.54 19.14
CA VAL A 709 -18.74 -9.87 19.60
C VAL A 709 -19.28 -9.76 21.03
N VAL A 710 -20.33 -10.49 21.33
CA VAL A 710 -20.91 -10.54 22.68
C VAL A 710 -20.56 -11.86 23.36
N ASP A 711 -20.03 -11.77 24.58
CA ASP A 711 -19.88 -12.92 25.48
C ASP A 711 -21.25 -13.31 26.05
N LEU A 712 -21.66 -14.56 25.87
CA LEU A 712 -22.88 -15.13 26.42
C LEU A 712 -22.52 -16.21 27.44
N ASP A 713 -22.82 -15.97 28.72
CA ASP A 713 -22.44 -16.87 29.81
C ASP A 713 -23.52 -17.92 30.09
N LEU A 714 -23.24 -19.18 29.72
CA LEU A 714 -24.14 -20.30 29.88
C LEU A 714 -23.95 -21.08 31.19
N SER A 715 -23.06 -20.65 32.09
CA SER A 715 -22.87 -21.32 33.39
C SER A 715 -24.16 -21.37 34.24
N SER A 716 -25.07 -20.42 34.03
CA SER A 716 -26.39 -20.37 34.67
C SER A 716 -27.44 -21.31 34.07
N VAL A 717 -27.10 -21.94 32.93
CA VAL A 717 -27.96 -22.80 32.10
C VAL A 717 -27.49 -24.26 32.12
N SER A 718 -26.22 -24.51 32.48
CA SER A 718 -25.64 -25.86 32.57
C SER A 718 -25.95 -26.53 33.92
N GLY A 719 -26.92 -27.44 33.97
CA GLY A 719 -27.10 -28.32 35.13
C GLY A 719 -28.53 -28.78 35.43
N ALA A 720 -29.07 -29.73 34.64
CA ALA A 720 -30.03 -30.77 35.08
C ALA A 720 -30.66 -31.46 33.85
N GLY A 721 -30.78 -32.78 33.89
CA GLY A 721 -31.40 -33.61 32.86
C GLY A 721 -32.93 -33.47 32.73
N THR A 722 -33.44 -32.25 32.66
CA THR A 722 -34.86 -31.94 32.42
C THR A 722 -34.98 -30.92 31.28
N GLY A 723 -35.85 -31.20 30.31
CA GLY A 723 -35.92 -30.48 29.03
C GLY A 723 -35.99 -28.94 29.09
N PHE A 724 -35.09 -28.33 28.32
CA PHE A 724 -35.12 -27.04 27.61
C PHE A 724 -35.26 -25.69 28.37
N PRO A 725 -34.11 -25.01 28.59
CA PRO A 725 -33.94 -23.56 28.44
C PRO A 725 -33.52 -23.14 27.00
N GLY A 726 -33.36 -24.09 26.07
CA GLY A 726 -32.75 -23.86 24.75
C GLY A 726 -33.46 -22.80 23.89
N ILE A 727 -34.79 -22.71 23.95
CA ILE A 727 -35.56 -21.67 23.22
C ILE A 727 -35.21 -20.27 23.72
N GLU A 728 -34.99 -20.09 25.02
CA GLU A 728 -34.67 -18.79 25.59
C GLU A 728 -33.27 -18.33 25.20
N VAL A 729 -32.31 -19.27 25.19
CA VAL A 729 -30.95 -19.01 24.68
C VAL A 729 -30.99 -18.65 23.20
N LEU A 730 -31.75 -19.39 22.38
CA LEU A 730 -31.92 -19.10 20.95
C LEU A 730 -32.57 -17.73 20.72
N ASP A 731 -33.61 -17.37 21.49
CA ASP A 731 -34.24 -16.05 21.38
C ASP A 731 -33.29 -14.93 21.83
N SER A 732 -32.47 -15.16 22.87
CA SER A 732 -31.44 -14.21 23.31
C SER A 732 -30.38 -13.98 22.22
N VAL A 733 -29.87 -15.06 21.61
CA VAL A 733 -28.94 -14.97 20.47
C VAL A 733 -29.57 -14.24 19.29
N ARG A 734 -30.80 -14.61 18.91
CA ARG A 734 -31.56 -13.94 17.83
C ARG A 734 -31.66 -12.43 18.07
N ARG A 735 -31.98 -12.00 19.29
CA ARG A 735 -32.08 -10.57 19.65
C ARG A 735 -30.75 -9.83 19.48
N TRP A 736 -29.63 -10.44 19.86
CA TRP A 736 -28.30 -9.85 19.64
C TRP A 736 -27.93 -9.77 18.16
N LEU A 737 -28.29 -10.79 17.36
CA LEU A 737 -28.09 -10.77 15.91
C LEU A 737 -28.97 -9.72 15.22
N ASP A 738 -30.22 -9.56 15.66
CA ASP A 738 -31.18 -8.57 15.14
C ASP A 738 -30.69 -7.11 15.35
N VAL A 739 -29.96 -6.83 16.43
CA VAL A 739 -29.33 -5.51 16.65
C VAL A 739 -27.99 -5.34 15.93
N GLY A 740 -27.53 -6.40 15.23
CA GLY A 740 -26.45 -6.34 14.26
C GLY A 740 -25.07 -6.73 14.76
N VAL A 741 -24.97 -7.36 15.94
CA VAL A 741 -23.72 -7.93 16.50
C VAL A 741 -23.08 -8.91 15.52
N ASP A 742 -21.76 -8.90 15.40
CA ASP A 742 -21.01 -9.67 14.40
C ASP A 742 -20.74 -11.12 14.83
N GLY A 743 -20.75 -11.41 16.13
CA GLY A 743 -20.69 -12.78 16.60
C GLY A 743 -21.05 -12.96 18.06
N ILE A 744 -21.29 -14.22 18.43
CA ILE A 744 -21.58 -14.63 19.80
C ILE A 744 -20.45 -15.54 20.26
N ARG A 745 -19.84 -15.22 21.41
CA ARG A 745 -18.89 -16.09 22.08
C ARG A 745 -19.54 -16.73 23.31
N LEU A 746 -19.59 -18.05 23.31
CA LEU A 746 -20.20 -18.81 24.38
C LEU A 746 -19.18 -19.07 25.49
N VAL A 747 -19.48 -18.63 26.71
CA VAL A 747 -18.63 -18.76 27.92
C VAL A 747 -19.35 -19.63 28.95
N GLY A 748 -18.62 -20.35 29.81
CA GLY A 748 -19.23 -21.15 30.89
C GLY A 748 -19.18 -22.68 30.71
N GLY A 749 -18.61 -23.18 29.61
CA GLY A 749 -18.33 -24.60 29.35
C GLY A 749 -19.49 -25.35 28.68
N PHE A 750 -19.20 -26.06 27.58
CA PHE A 750 -20.16 -26.86 26.80
C PHE A 750 -19.69 -28.30 26.67
N GLY A 751 -20.65 -29.23 26.55
CA GLY A 751 -20.40 -30.62 26.20
C GLY A 751 -20.56 -30.87 24.69
N PRO A 752 -19.88 -31.87 24.11
CA PRO A 752 -19.97 -32.21 22.68
C PRO A 752 -21.31 -32.86 22.25
N GLU A 753 -22.23 -33.15 23.17
CA GLU A 753 -23.53 -33.81 22.89
C GLU A 753 -24.73 -32.84 22.90
N ASP A 754 -24.50 -31.53 22.99
CA ASP A 754 -25.56 -30.53 23.15
C ASP A 754 -26.25 -30.19 21.81
N SER A 755 -27.50 -30.64 21.61
CA SER A 755 -28.34 -30.27 20.45
C SER A 755 -28.48 -28.76 20.26
N LEU A 756 -28.37 -28.00 21.36
CA LEU A 756 -28.39 -26.55 21.36
C LEU A 756 -27.25 -25.93 20.52
N LEU A 757 -26.07 -26.54 20.46
CA LEU A 757 -24.96 -26.03 19.63
C LEU A 757 -25.28 -26.12 18.14
N THR A 758 -25.94 -27.20 17.72
CA THR A 758 -26.42 -27.37 16.34
C THR A 758 -27.48 -26.33 16.02
N ASP A 759 -28.45 -26.12 16.92
CA ASP A 759 -29.51 -25.13 16.72
C ASP A 759 -28.95 -23.69 16.68
N LEU A 760 -27.99 -23.36 17.54
CA LEU A 760 -27.30 -22.07 17.53
C LEU A 760 -26.49 -21.86 16.26
N ARG A 761 -25.81 -22.91 15.78
CA ARG A 761 -25.06 -22.84 14.53
C ARG A 761 -26.00 -22.61 13.35
N HIS A 762 -27.11 -23.34 13.28
CA HIS A 762 -28.13 -23.17 12.24
C HIS A 762 -28.75 -21.76 12.27
N LEU A 763 -29.06 -21.24 13.48
CA LEU A 763 -29.55 -19.88 13.66
C LEU A 763 -28.55 -18.85 13.12
N ILE A 764 -27.26 -18.97 13.46
CA ILE A 764 -26.22 -18.03 13.05
C ILE A 764 -25.95 -18.12 11.54
N ASP A 765 -25.91 -19.31 10.95
CA ASP A 765 -25.74 -19.50 9.50
C ASP A 765 -26.90 -18.89 8.69
N GLY A 766 -28.07 -18.68 9.32
CA GLY A 766 -29.18 -17.93 8.74
C GLY A 766 -28.96 -16.41 8.66
N TYR A 767 -27.93 -15.88 9.32
CA TYR A 767 -27.52 -14.48 9.22
C TYR A 767 -26.19 -14.39 8.45
N ASP A 768 -26.15 -13.53 7.43
CA ASP A 768 -24.95 -13.34 6.62
C ASP A 768 -23.77 -12.81 7.48
N ASP A 769 -22.58 -13.37 7.25
CA ASP A 769 -21.30 -12.90 7.79
C ASP A 769 -21.17 -12.90 9.33
N ARG A 770 -21.89 -13.80 10.03
CA ARG A 770 -21.87 -13.91 11.51
C ARG A 770 -21.05 -15.08 12.03
N ALA A 771 -20.45 -14.91 13.21
CA ALA A 771 -19.60 -15.94 13.82
C ALA A 771 -20.14 -16.48 15.15
N LEU A 772 -19.99 -17.79 15.33
CA LEU A 772 -20.21 -18.51 16.59
C LEU A 772 -18.86 -18.96 17.15
N ILE A 773 -18.54 -18.55 18.38
CA ILE A 773 -17.26 -18.83 19.01
C ILE A 773 -17.51 -19.64 20.29
N GLY A 774 -16.97 -20.86 20.38
CA GLY A 774 -17.05 -21.69 21.58
C GLY A 774 -15.84 -21.45 22.49
N THR A 775 -16.00 -21.63 23.81
CA THR A 775 -14.87 -21.66 24.75
C THR A 775 -14.80 -23.00 25.48
N THR A 776 -13.60 -23.52 25.69
CA THR A 776 -13.36 -24.76 26.44
C THR A 776 -12.09 -24.69 27.28
N ARG A 777 -12.06 -25.42 28.40
CA ARG A 777 -10.87 -25.56 29.26
C ARG A 777 -10.07 -26.84 29.00
N GLN A 778 -10.53 -27.72 28.11
CA GLN A 778 -9.91 -29.02 27.84
C GLN A 778 -9.58 -29.16 26.35
N PHE A 779 -8.31 -29.42 26.04
CA PHE A 779 -7.84 -29.57 24.66
C PHE A 779 -8.43 -30.80 23.95
N GLU A 780 -8.56 -31.94 24.64
CA GLU A 780 -9.21 -33.13 24.08
C GLU A 780 -10.70 -32.91 23.77
N ALA A 781 -11.38 -32.07 24.56
CA ALA A 781 -12.75 -31.65 24.29
C ALA A 781 -12.83 -30.70 23.08
N ALA A 782 -11.82 -29.84 22.87
CA ALA A 782 -11.73 -29.00 21.68
C ALA A 782 -11.67 -29.83 20.40
N HIS A 783 -10.82 -30.87 20.34
CA HIS A 783 -10.76 -31.79 19.20
C HIS A 783 -12.08 -32.52 18.90
N ARG A 784 -12.91 -32.77 19.92
CA ARG A 784 -14.23 -33.43 19.77
C ARG A 784 -15.34 -32.44 19.39
N LEU A 785 -15.28 -31.19 19.84
CA LEU A 785 -16.11 -30.08 19.33
C LEU A 785 -15.85 -29.79 17.83
N PHE A 786 -14.76 -30.35 17.27
CA PHE A 786 -14.35 -30.22 15.88
C PHE A 786 -14.62 -31.44 14.98
N ALA A 787 -15.18 -32.55 15.48
CA ALA A 787 -15.15 -33.85 14.77
C ALA A 787 -15.50 -33.75 13.26
N PRO A 788 -14.51 -33.88 12.35
CA PRO A 788 -14.66 -33.66 10.92
C PRO A 788 -14.72 -34.98 10.14
N GLN A 789 -15.49 -35.96 10.60
CA GLN A 789 -15.64 -37.23 9.87
C GLN A 789 -17.09 -37.45 9.40
N GLY A 790 -17.39 -36.81 8.27
CA GLY A 790 -18.54 -37.14 7.43
C GLY A 790 -19.77 -36.25 7.68
N SER A 791 -20.23 -35.56 6.63
CA SER A 791 -21.37 -34.63 6.60
C SER A 791 -21.24 -33.39 7.49
N GLY A 792 -20.89 -32.25 6.88
CA GLY A 792 -20.79 -30.98 7.57
C GLY A 792 -22.15 -30.51 8.08
N GLU A 793 -22.21 -30.05 9.34
CA GLU A 793 -23.24 -29.14 9.90
C GLU A 793 -23.11 -28.90 11.43
N GLN A 794 -22.18 -29.55 12.14
CA GLN A 794 -22.23 -29.60 13.61
C GLN A 794 -20.97 -29.00 14.25
N GLY A 795 -21.02 -27.72 14.68
CA GLY A 795 -19.96 -27.11 15.49
C GLY A 795 -19.86 -25.56 15.45
N CYS A 796 -19.03 -25.00 16.32
CA CYS A 796 -18.69 -23.55 16.33
C CYS A 796 -17.83 -23.17 15.12
N HIS A 797 -17.84 -21.90 14.73
CA HIS A 797 -16.91 -21.37 13.71
C HIS A 797 -15.47 -21.33 14.25
N VAL A 798 -15.31 -20.83 15.47
CA VAL A 798 -14.02 -20.75 16.17
C VAL A 798 -14.15 -21.40 17.55
N VAL A 799 -13.12 -22.11 18.01
CA VAL A 799 -13.05 -22.61 19.39
C VAL A 799 -11.84 -21.99 20.08
N VAL A 800 -12.10 -21.33 21.19
CA VAL A 800 -11.08 -20.74 22.07
C VAL A 800 -10.79 -21.70 23.20
N VAL A 801 -9.52 -22.06 23.36
CA VAL A 801 -9.05 -22.84 24.52
C VAL A 801 -8.57 -21.87 25.61
N SER A 802 -9.03 -22.11 26.84
CA SER A 802 -8.62 -21.34 28.01
C SER A 802 -7.74 -22.19 28.93
N GLY A 803 -6.55 -21.68 29.25
CA GLY A 803 -5.68 -22.27 30.28
C GLY A 803 -4.51 -23.11 29.79
N LEU A 804 -4.10 -23.03 28.52
CA LEU A 804 -2.90 -23.70 28.01
C LEU A 804 -1.62 -23.35 28.79
N GLY A 805 -1.57 -22.17 29.43
CA GLY A 805 -0.43 -21.79 30.26
C GLY A 805 -0.40 -22.36 31.69
N GLY A 806 -1.31 -23.28 32.05
CA GLY A 806 -1.22 -24.01 33.31
C GLY A 806 0.02 -24.92 33.43
N GLU A 807 0.61 -25.33 32.30
CA GLU A 807 1.88 -26.08 32.25
C GLU A 807 3.12 -25.19 32.11
N LEU A 808 2.94 -23.87 31.91
CA LEU A 808 4.05 -22.89 31.83
C LEU A 808 4.59 -22.47 33.21
N THR A 809 3.89 -22.86 34.29
CA THR A 809 4.32 -22.63 35.67
C THR A 809 4.50 -23.98 36.35
N GLY A 810 5.73 -24.51 36.36
CA GLY A 810 6.04 -25.76 37.05
C GLY A 810 5.58 -25.72 38.51
N ARG A 811 4.54 -26.47 38.84
CA ARG A 811 4.43 -27.03 40.19
C ARG A 811 5.34 -28.26 40.23
N PRO A 812 6.23 -28.40 41.22
CA PRO A 812 6.96 -29.64 41.39
C PRO A 812 5.94 -30.76 41.65
N SER A 813 5.95 -31.78 40.81
CA SER A 813 5.16 -33.00 41.00
C SER A 813 5.60 -33.68 42.30
N PRO A 814 4.69 -33.94 43.26
CA PRO A 814 5.04 -34.65 44.49
C PRO A 814 5.01 -36.15 44.19
N GLN A 815 6.03 -36.67 43.51
CA GLN A 815 6.25 -38.11 43.38
C GLN A 815 7.70 -38.39 42.97
N GLY A 816 8.56 -38.41 43.98
CA GLY A 816 9.89 -39.01 43.93
C GLY A 816 10.14 -39.64 45.28
N HIS A 817 9.85 -40.92 45.43
CA HIS A 817 10.34 -41.72 46.54
C HIS A 817 11.87 -41.82 46.40
N GLY A 818 12.60 -41.25 47.36
CA GLY A 818 14.04 -41.37 47.51
C GLY A 818 14.41 -41.01 48.94
N GLU A 819 14.98 -41.97 49.64
CA GLU A 819 15.27 -41.99 51.07
C GLU A 819 16.34 -40.95 51.50
N GLY A 820 16.09 -40.34 52.67
CA GLY A 820 17.04 -39.84 53.69
C GLY A 820 18.38 -39.20 53.32
N SER A 821 18.57 -37.95 53.77
CA SER A 821 19.61 -37.62 54.76
C SER A 821 19.43 -36.20 55.33
N ASP A 822 19.47 -36.11 56.65
CA ASP A 822 19.43 -34.87 57.44
C ASP A 822 20.61 -33.92 57.15
N GLY A 823 20.36 -32.62 57.27
CA GLY A 823 21.37 -31.56 57.25
C GLY A 823 20.77 -30.18 57.52
N GLU A 824 20.96 -29.69 58.74
CA GLU A 824 20.56 -28.38 59.26
C GLU A 824 21.27 -27.19 58.57
N ASP A 825 20.56 -26.05 58.63
CA ASP A 825 21.02 -24.66 58.71
C ASP A 825 21.80 -23.98 57.57
N GLY A 826 21.24 -22.85 57.13
CA GLY A 826 21.94 -21.85 56.32
C GLY A 826 21.03 -20.77 55.75
N HIS A 827 20.67 -19.77 56.56
CA HIS A 827 20.10 -18.51 56.09
C HIS A 827 21.07 -17.82 55.12
N GLY A 828 20.65 -17.64 53.87
CA GLY A 828 21.31 -16.81 52.87
C GLY A 828 20.26 -16.17 51.95
N GLU A 829 20.01 -14.88 52.16
CA GLU A 829 19.28 -14.03 51.22
C GLU A 829 20.14 -13.84 49.96
N ASP A 830 19.96 -14.70 48.97
CA ASP A 830 20.46 -14.48 47.61
C ASP A 830 19.27 -14.28 46.66
N GLY A 831 19.15 -13.05 46.15
CA GLY A 831 18.19 -12.65 45.11
C GLY A 831 18.46 -13.32 43.77
N ARG A 832 18.13 -14.62 43.66
CA ARG A 832 18.07 -15.33 42.39
C ARG A 832 16.82 -14.89 41.64
N ALA A 833 17.02 -14.16 40.56
CA ALA A 833 15.99 -13.94 39.55
C ALA A 833 15.47 -15.31 39.08
N GLU A 834 14.21 -15.60 39.41
CA GLU A 834 13.50 -16.80 38.96
C GLU A 834 13.41 -16.79 37.44
N GLY A 835 14.32 -17.52 36.79
CA GLY A 835 14.22 -17.82 35.37
C GLY A 835 12.98 -18.67 35.13
N VAL A 836 12.09 -18.18 34.27
CA VAL A 836 10.96 -18.97 33.74
C VAL A 836 11.56 -20.07 32.86
N GLY A 837 11.82 -21.25 33.45
CA GLY A 837 12.20 -22.44 32.71
C GLY A 837 11.00 -22.92 31.90
N THR A 838 10.99 -22.65 30.60
CA THR A 838 9.86 -22.94 29.73
C THR A 838 9.94 -24.35 29.15
N GLY A 839 9.41 -25.34 29.87
CA GLY A 839 9.01 -26.62 29.28
C GLY A 839 7.72 -26.43 28.47
N ILE A 840 7.81 -25.81 27.29
CA ILE A 840 6.63 -25.57 26.45
C ILE A 840 6.32 -26.84 25.65
N GLN A 841 5.32 -27.61 26.08
CA GLN A 841 4.70 -28.62 25.21
C GLN A 841 3.75 -27.90 24.25
N TRP A 842 4.26 -27.54 23.08
CA TRP A 842 3.44 -27.06 21.97
C TRP A 842 2.50 -28.18 21.52
N LEU A 843 1.22 -27.84 21.40
CA LEU A 843 0.17 -28.71 20.83
C LEU A 843 0.66 -29.46 19.59
N PRO A 844 0.18 -30.70 19.35
CA PRO A 844 0.47 -31.39 18.10
C PRO A 844 -0.02 -30.55 16.91
N LEU A 845 0.94 -30.05 16.15
CA LEU A 845 0.82 -29.03 15.08
C LEU A 845 -0.20 -29.35 14.00
N GLY A 846 -0.58 -30.62 13.83
CA GLY A 846 -1.60 -31.04 12.87
C GLY A 846 -3.02 -30.59 13.20
N ALA A 847 -3.24 -30.04 14.41
CA ALA A 847 -4.57 -29.62 14.86
C ALA A 847 -4.86 -28.13 14.61
N ILE A 848 -3.85 -27.26 14.56
CA ILE A 848 -4.03 -25.79 14.63
C ILE A 848 -4.32 -25.22 13.23
N GLY A 849 -5.46 -24.55 13.09
CA GLY A 849 -5.94 -23.91 11.87
C GLY A 849 -6.68 -22.60 12.14
N PRO A 850 -7.22 -21.92 11.11
CA PRO A 850 -7.91 -20.63 11.27
C PRO A 850 -9.12 -20.66 12.24
N GLN A 851 -9.67 -21.85 12.49
CA GLN A 851 -10.79 -22.11 13.40
C GLN A 851 -10.40 -22.16 14.89
N TRP A 852 -9.13 -21.98 15.24
CA TRP A 852 -8.66 -22.05 16.63
C TRP A 852 -8.48 -20.67 17.23
N GLY A 853 -8.64 -20.55 18.54
CA GLY A 853 -8.25 -19.38 19.33
C GLY A 853 -7.66 -19.79 20.68
N ASP A 854 -6.87 -18.90 21.27
CA ASP A 854 -6.23 -19.12 22.56
C ASP A 854 -6.32 -17.85 23.41
N SER A 855 -6.38 -18.03 24.73
CA SER A 855 -6.57 -16.95 25.69
C SER A 855 -5.49 -16.99 26.78
N LEU A 856 -5.10 -15.81 27.26
CA LEU A 856 -4.05 -15.71 28.27
C LEU A 856 -4.47 -16.39 29.60
N PRO A 857 -3.55 -17.14 30.25
CA PRO A 857 -3.76 -17.65 31.59
C PRO A 857 -3.97 -16.54 32.63
N GLU A 858 -4.74 -16.88 33.67
CA GLU A 858 -4.88 -16.02 34.84
C GLU A 858 -3.61 -16.05 35.71
N GLY A 859 -3.41 -15.00 36.54
CA GLY A 859 -2.32 -14.96 37.53
C GLY A 859 -0.92 -14.60 37.01
N LEU A 860 -0.74 -14.36 35.71
CA LEU A 860 0.57 -13.98 35.15
C LEU A 860 1.04 -12.57 35.55
N THR A 861 2.36 -12.39 35.66
CA THR A 861 3.00 -11.07 35.82
C THR A 861 2.80 -10.20 34.57
N PRO A 862 2.83 -8.86 34.66
CA PRO A 862 2.66 -7.98 33.49
C PRO A 862 3.64 -8.25 32.34
N GLY A 863 4.91 -8.54 32.67
CA GLY A 863 5.94 -8.90 31.69
C GLY A 863 5.62 -10.23 31.00
N ALA A 864 5.27 -11.27 31.77
CA ALA A 864 4.90 -12.58 31.22
C ALA A 864 3.62 -12.51 30.37
N LYS A 865 2.63 -11.69 30.76
CA LYS A 865 1.42 -11.43 29.95
C LYS A 865 1.76 -10.84 28.59
N THR A 866 2.68 -9.88 28.55
CA THR A 866 3.05 -9.23 27.29
C THR A 866 3.83 -10.16 26.38
N LEU A 867 4.79 -10.92 26.95
CA LEU A 867 5.54 -11.95 26.23
C LEU A 867 4.61 -13.01 25.62
N LEU A 868 3.70 -13.57 26.42
CA LEU A 868 2.75 -14.58 25.95
C LEU A 868 1.74 -14.00 24.94
N ALA A 869 1.30 -12.75 25.12
CA ALA A 869 0.46 -12.09 24.13
C ALA A 869 1.18 -11.95 22.79
N GLY A 870 2.46 -11.54 22.81
CA GLY A 870 3.31 -11.48 21.62
C GLY A 870 3.45 -12.84 20.93
N LEU A 871 3.66 -13.91 21.70
CA LEU A 871 3.72 -15.29 21.21
C LEU A 871 2.42 -15.73 20.54
N LEU A 872 1.27 -15.50 21.19
CA LEU A 872 -0.05 -15.82 20.61
C LEU A 872 -0.30 -15.09 19.29
N LEU A 873 0.17 -13.84 19.18
CA LEU A 873 0.08 -13.06 17.94
C LEU A 873 0.97 -13.59 16.79
N CYS A 874 1.90 -14.51 17.06
CA CYS A 874 2.71 -15.18 16.03
C CYS A 874 2.05 -16.45 15.47
N LEU A 875 1.10 -17.04 16.20
CA LEU A 875 0.52 -18.36 15.89
C LEU A 875 -0.72 -18.25 14.98
N PRO A 876 -1.13 -19.33 14.30
CA PRO A 876 -2.40 -19.34 13.56
C PRO A 876 -3.62 -19.19 14.47
N GLY A 877 -4.73 -18.72 13.91
CA GLY A 877 -6.01 -18.63 14.61
C GLY A 877 -6.35 -17.23 15.16
N CYS A 878 -7.26 -17.19 16.13
CA CYS A 878 -7.91 -16.00 16.67
C CYS A 878 -7.51 -15.79 18.14
N PRO A 879 -6.40 -15.11 18.44
CA PRO A 879 -5.97 -14.90 19.81
C PRO A 879 -6.91 -13.97 20.57
N VAL A 880 -7.15 -14.28 21.83
CA VAL A 880 -8.02 -13.52 22.73
C VAL A 880 -7.15 -12.77 23.74
N LEU A 881 -7.15 -11.45 23.67
CA LEU A 881 -6.28 -10.59 24.47
C LEU A 881 -7.08 -9.53 25.25
N PRO A 882 -6.71 -9.20 26.49
CA PRO A 882 -7.32 -8.09 27.21
C PRO A 882 -7.07 -6.75 26.51
N LEU A 883 -8.12 -5.96 26.28
CA LEU A 883 -8.01 -4.65 25.62
C LEU A 883 -6.99 -3.70 26.32
N PRO A 884 -6.95 -3.59 27.67
CA PRO A 884 -5.95 -2.75 28.33
C PRO A 884 -4.51 -3.19 28.06
N LEU A 885 -4.28 -4.49 27.86
CA LEU A 885 -2.96 -5.02 27.53
C LEU A 885 -2.55 -4.64 26.11
N ILE A 886 -3.47 -4.64 25.15
CA ILE A 886 -3.20 -4.17 23.79
C ILE A 886 -2.84 -2.68 23.79
N GLN A 887 -3.57 -1.87 24.56
CA GLN A 887 -3.39 -0.41 24.59
C GLN A 887 -2.13 0.04 25.34
N GLY A 888 -1.71 -0.68 26.39
CA GLY A 888 -0.63 -0.25 27.30
C GLY A 888 0.53 -1.23 27.48
N GLY A 889 0.44 -2.46 26.96
CA GLY A 889 1.50 -3.47 27.10
C GLY A 889 2.70 -3.18 26.21
N GLN A 890 3.91 -3.36 26.76
CA GLN A 890 5.18 -3.27 26.04
C GLN A 890 6.09 -4.43 26.46
N ASP A 891 6.82 -4.98 25.50
CA ASP A 891 7.86 -5.97 25.80
C ASP A 891 9.10 -5.28 26.43
N PRO A 892 10.08 -6.05 26.95
CA PRO A 892 11.28 -5.48 27.55
C PRO A 892 12.17 -4.69 26.58
N ALA A 893 12.03 -4.90 25.27
CA ALA A 893 12.69 -4.11 24.23
C ALA A 893 11.93 -2.81 23.91
N GLY A 894 10.82 -2.54 24.61
CA GLY A 894 10.00 -1.34 24.45
C GLY A 894 9.00 -1.40 23.30
N VAL A 895 8.84 -2.57 22.65
CA VAL A 895 7.91 -2.76 21.54
C VAL A 895 6.47 -2.78 22.08
N PRO A 896 5.59 -1.86 21.65
CA PRO A 896 4.21 -1.86 22.09
C PRO A 896 3.41 -3.01 21.48
N LEU A 897 2.59 -3.68 22.27
CA LEU A 897 1.74 -4.79 21.81
C LEU A 897 0.77 -4.35 20.70
N ARG A 898 0.27 -3.10 20.74
CA ARG A 898 -0.51 -2.50 19.64
C ARG A 898 0.20 -2.59 18.29
N ARG A 899 1.53 -2.42 18.23
CA ARG A 899 2.30 -2.51 16.97
C ARG A 899 2.29 -3.95 16.45
N MET A 900 2.37 -4.95 17.34
CA MET A 900 2.27 -6.35 16.96
C MET A 900 0.86 -6.71 16.46
N VAL A 901 -0.20 -6.17 17.06
CA VAL A 901 -1.59 -6.34 16.59
C VAL A 901 -1.77 -5.72 15.19
N GLU A 902 -1.29 -4.49 14.99
CA GLU A 902 -1.29 -3.82 13.68
C GLU A 902 -0.53 -4.64 12.63
N GLN A 903 0.68 -5.12 12.96
CA GLN A 903 1.45 -5.95 12.04
C GLN A 903 0.76 -7.28 11.77
N ARG A 904 0.19 -7.97 12.77
CA ARG A 904 -0.58 -9.19 12.51
C ARG A 904 -1.69 -8.94 11.50
N ARG A 905 -2.49 -7.90 11.69
CA ARG A 905 -3.58 -7.53 10.75
C ARG A 905 -3.08 -7.33 9.32
N ASN A 906 -1.92 -6.70 9.16
CA ASN A 906 -1.39 -6.26 7.88
C ASN A 906 -0.56 -7.34 7.15
N GLN A 907 -0.40 -8.53 7.74
CA GLN A 907 0.41 -9.62 7.19
C GLN A 907 -0.48 -10.85 6.94
N LEU A 908 -0.68 -11.19 5.66
CA LEU A 908 -1.41 -12.39 5.23
C LEU A 908 -0.79 -13.68 5.82
N ALA A 909 0.54 -13.75 5.93
CA ALA A 909 1.22 -14.88 6.53
C ALA A 909 0.82 -15.08 7.99
N LEU A 910 0.65 -14.00 8.76
CA LEU A 910 0.29 -14.09 10.17
C LEU A 910 -1.20 -14.42 10.37
N THR A 911 -2.09 -13.93 9.51
CA THR A 911 -3.54 -14.14 9.62
C THR A 911 -4.06 -15.42 8.97
N ARG A 912 -3.49 -15.82 7.82
CA ARG A 912 -3.96 -16.93 6.98
C ARG A 912 -2.92 -18.01 6.75
N GLY A 913 -1.65 -17.68 6.97
CA GLY A 913 -0.54 -18.56 6.61
C GLY A 913 -0.39 -19.80 7.48
N ASP A 914 0.29 -20.78 6.92
CA ASP A 914 0.75 -21.96 7.62
C ASP A 914 1.72 -21.61 8.76
N CYS A 915 2.13 -22.62 9.54
CA CYS A 915 3.00 -22.41 10.68
C CYS A 915 4.03 -23.54 10.77
N ARG A 916 5.31 -23.17 10.71
CA ARG A 916 6.45 -24.09 10.87
C ARG A 916 7.36 -23.60 11.97
N PHE A 917 7.58 -24.42 12.99
CA PHE A 917 8.54 -24.13 14.04
C PHE A 917 9.95 -24.46 13.55
N LEU A 918 10.90 -23.57 13.83
CA LEU A 918 12.31 -23.74 13.49
C LEU A 918 13.09 -24.08 14.75
N HIS A 919 14.08 -24.96 14.62
CA HIS A 919 15.01 -25.22 15.71
C HIS A 919 16.03 -24.09 15.79
N ALA A 920 15.93 -23.25 16.83
CA ALA A 920 16.77 -22.07 17.00
C ALA A 920 18.15 -22.36 17.63
N GLY A 921 18.45 -23.63 17.94
CA GLY A 921 19.69 -24.03 18.63
C GLY A 921 19.74 -23.66 20.12
N HIS A 922 18.71 -22.98 20.64
CA HIS A 922 18.58 -22.61 22.05
C HIS A 922 17.13 -22.85 22.53
N GLU A 923 16.96 -23.58 23.64
CA GLU A 923 15.63 -24.04 24.11
C GLU A 923 14.71 -22.90 24.55
N SER A 924 15.29 -21.79 25.01
CA SER A 924 14.55 -20.58 25.41
C SER A 924 14.26 -19.60 24.26
N VAL A 925 14.53 -19.99 23.01
CA VAL A 925 14.15 -19.16 21.85
C VAL A 925 13.12 -19.90 21.01
N LEU A 926 11.95 -19.29 20.90
CA LEU A 926 10.94 -19.75 19.96
C LEU A 926 11.16 -19.07 18.61
N ALA A 927 11.25 -19.88 17.56
CA ALA A 927 11.31 -19.42 16.18
C ALA A 927 10.17 -20.04 15.37
N VAL A 928 9.33 -19.18 14.79
CA VAL A 928 8.16 -19.57 14.01
C VAL A 928 8.25 -18.93 12.62
N LEU A 929 8.11 -19.74 11.58
CA LEU A 929 7.99 -19.30 10.20
C LEU A 929 6.52 -19.41 9.77
N ARG A 930 5.98 -18.32 9.24
CA ARG A 930 4.60 -18.23 8.75
C ARG A 930 4.62 -17.94 7.26
N ARG A 931 3.84 -18.66 6.45
CA ARG A 931 3.78 -18.44 4.99
C ARG A 931 2.33 -18.47 4.45
N HIS A 932 1.98 -17.46 3.65
CA HIS A 932 0.75 -17.43 2.85
C HIS A 932 1.06 -16.88 1.46
N GLY A 933 0.77 -17.65 0.41
CA GLY A 933 1.11 -17.26 -0.95
C GLY A 933 2.61 -16.94 -1.12
N GLY A 934 2.92 -15.71 -1.53
CA GLY A 934 4.28 -15.17 -1.64
C GLY A 934 4.81 -14.46 -0.39
N GLU A 935 4.02 -14.36 0.68
CA GLU A 935 4.42 -13.69 1.91
C GLU A 935 5.00 -14.68 2.94
N VAL A 936 6.15 -14.34 3.51
CA VAL A 936 6.80 -15.13 4.57
C VAL A 936 7.23 -14.21 5.72
N VAL A 937 6.92 -14.61 6.96
CA VAL A 937 7.29 -13.90 8.18
C VAL A 937 7.97 -14.85 9.17
N LEU A 938 9.16 -14.47 9.64
CA LEU A 938 9.89 -15.11 10.73
C LEU A 938 9.60 -14.37 12.04
N CYS A 939 8.99 -15.04 13.00
CA CYS A 939 8.78 -14.56 14.35
C CYS A 939 9.78 -15.21 15.30
N LEU A 940 10.56 -14.39 16.00
CA LEU A 940 11.51 -14.81 17.02
C LEU A 940 11.09 -14.28 18.38
N ALA A 941 11.23 -15.13 19.39
CA ALA A 941 10.85 -14.81 20.74
C ALA A 941 11.83 -15.39 21.76
N ASN A 942 12.47 -14.51 22.54
CA ASN A 942 13.35 -14.92 23.63
C ASN A 942 12.56 -15.02 24.94
N THR A 943 12.45 -16.22 25.50
CA THR A 943 11.81 -16.47 26.80
C THR A 943 12.81 -16.49 27.97
N ALA A 944 14.11 -16.40 27.69
CA ALA A 944 15.14 -16.35 28.72
C ALA A 944 15.23 -14.98 29.42
N GLY A 945 15.76 -15.00 30.64
CA GLY A 945 16.12 -13.79 31.40
C GLY A 945 17.42 -13.11 30.95
N GLN A 946 18.06 -13.58 29.87
CA GLN A 946 19.33 -13.07 29.34
C GLN A 946 19.26 -12.86 27.82
N GLU A 947 20.21 -12.08 27.27
CA GLU A 947 20.34 -11.93 25.81
C GLU A 947 20.74 -13.27 25.18
N VAL A 948 20.11 -13.62 24.05
CA VAL A 948 20.40 -14.85 23.30
C VAL A 948 20.65 -14.52 21.82
N GLY A 949 21.71 -15.13 21.26
CA GLY A 949 22.02 -15.09 19.84
C GLY A 949 21.55 -16.36 19.13
N VAL A 950 20.89 -16.24 17.98
CA VAL A 950 20.44 -17.37 17.15
C VAL A 950 20.76 -17.11 15.69
N ALA A 951 20.96 -18.17 14.90
CA ALA A 951 21.27 -18.03 13.48
C ALA A 951 20.53 -19.07 12.62
N PHE A 952 20.19 -18.69 11.39
CA PHE A 952 19.48 -19.55 10.45
C PHE A 952 20.08 -19.44 9.05
N THR A 953 20.16 -20.58 8.35
CA THR A 953 20.47 -20.62 6.91
C THR A 953 19.26 -20.18 6.07
N ALA A 954 19.49 -19.71 4.85
CA ALA A 954 18.41 -19.36 3.92
C ALA A 954 17.48 -20.57 3.66
N GLU A 955 18.04 -21.77 3.55
CA GLU A 955 17.28 -23.01 3.35
C GLU A 955 16.35 -23.32 4.54
N GLN A 956 16.82 -23.16 5.79
CA GLN A 956 15.97 -23.29 6.98
C GLN A 956 14.82 -22.27 7.01
N LEU A 957 15.01 -21.11 6.38
CA LEU A 957 13.98 -20.09 6.21
C LEU A 957 13.09 -20.34 4.98
N GLY A 958 13.31 -21.44 4.24
CA GLY A 958 12.55 -21.78 3.04
C GLY A 958 12.84 -20.87 1.85
N TRP A 959 14.03 -20.27 1.81
CA TRP A 959 14.47 -19.31 0.80
C TRP A 959 15.68 -19.83 0.02
N ALA A 960 15.75 -19.53 -1.28
CA ALA A 960 16.88 -19.86 -2.12
C ALA A 960 17.47 -18.57 -2.72
N GLY A 961 18.78 -18.35 -2.53
CA GLY A 961 19.48 -17.16 -3.02
C GLY A 961 19.49 -15.98 -2.04
N PRO A 962 19.75 -14.76 -2.52
CA PRO A 962 19.83 -13.58 -1.66
C PRO A 962 18.49 -13.30 -0.95
N LEU A 963 18.59 -12.79 0.27
CA LEU A 963 17.48 -12.64 1.20
C LEU A 963 17.48 -11.23 1.80
N GLY A 964 16.34 -10.55 1.69
CA GLY A 964 16.02 -9.33 2.41
C GLY A 964 15.19 -9.61 3.65
N LEU A 965 15.47 -8.89 4.74
CA LEU A 965 14.79 -8.99 6.01
C LEU A 965 14.31 -7.60 6.41
N LEU A 966 13.00 -7.41 6.44
CA LEU A 966 12.36 -6.21 6.96
C LEU A 966 11.85 -6.47 8.38
N ASP A 967 12.41 -5.78 9.37
CA ASP A 967 11.90 -5.80 10.74
C ASP A 967 10.53 -5.09 10.79
N LEU A 968 9.47 -5.85 11.04
CA LEU A 968 8.10 -5.32 11.12
C LEU A 968 7.86 -4.50 12.39
N LEU A 969 8.66 -4.75 13.45
CA LEU A 969 8.53 -4.11 14.76
C LEU A 969 9.53 -2.97 14.96
N GLY A 970 10.59 -2.90 14.15
CA GLY A 970 11.57 -1.81 14.10
C GLY A 970 11.38 -0.89 12.90
N GLY A 971 11.17 -1.44 11.70
CA GLY A 971 11.14 -0.74 10.41
C GLY A 971 12.46 -0.85 9.62
N ASP A 972 13.51 -1.39 10.26
CA ASP A 972 14.83 -1.54 9.65
C ASP A 972 14.87 -2.69 8.65
N GLY A 973 15.58 -2.50 7.54
CA GLY A 973 15.78 -3.51 6.51
C GLY A 973 17.25 -3.91 6.38
N VAL A 974 17.53 -5.21 6.30
CA VAL A 974 18.87 -5.76 6.07
C VAL A 974 18.85 -6.69 4.86
N ARG A 975 19.90 -6.64 4.03
CA ARG A 975 20.13 -7.60 2.94
C ARG A 975 21.20 -8.60 3.32
N HIS A 976 21.02 -9.84 2.89
CA HIS A 976 21.90 -10.95 3.14
C HIS A 976 22.12 -11.74 1.85
N ASP A 977 23.36 -12.12 1.54
CA ASP A 977 23.72 -12.73 0.25
C ASP A 977 23.25 -14.19 0.11
N GLY A 978 22.67 -14.76 1.18
CA GLY A 978 22.09 -16.11 1.21
C GLY A 978 23.11 -17.25 1.41
N GLU A 979 24.41 -16.99 1.28
CA GLU A 979 25.48 -18.00 1.44
C GLU A 979 25.89 -18.29 2.89
N ARG A 980 25.62 -17.35 3.81
CA ARG A 980 25.95 -17.48 5.25
C ARG A 980 24.69 -17.60 6.11
N GLU A 981 24.88 -17.98 7.36
CA GLU A 981 23.80 -17.91 8.35
C GLU A 981 23.47 -16.46 8.69
N VAL A 982 22.18 -16.16 8.79
CA VAL A 982 21.66 -14.89 9.29
C VAL A 982 21.60 -14.95 10.81
N ALA A 983 22.41 -14.13 11.48
CA ALA A 983 22.45 -14.06 12.94
C ALA A 983 21.53 -12.96 13.50
N PHE A 984 20.84 -13.28 14.60
CA PHE A 984 19.93 -12.41 15.34
C PHE A 984 20.36 -12.34 16.81
N ARG A 985 20.25 -11.17 17.43
CA ARG A 985 20.43 -10.98 18.88
C ARG A 985 19.12 -10.52 19.50
N LEU A 986 18.68 -11.22 20.55
CA LEU A 986 17.39 -11.01 21.20
C LEU A 986 17.63 -10.68 22.67
N ALA A 987 17.24 -9.47 23.08
CA ALA A 987 17.25 -9.08 24.50
C ALA A 987 16.29 -9.98 25.33
N PRO A 988 16.43 -10.03 26.67
CA PRO A 988 15.55 -10.83 27.52
C PRO A 988 14.07 -10.49 27.28
N GLY A 989 13.22 -11.49 27.00
CA GLY A 989 11.79 -11.27 26.75
C GLY A 989 11.44 -10.55 25.44
N ALA A 990 12.41 -10.25 24.56
CA ALA A 990 12.19 -9.43 23.36
C ALA A 990 11.57 -10.24 22.21
N MET A 991 10.56 -9.64 21.55
CA MET A 991 9.92 -10.16 20.33
C MET A 991 10.47 -9.47 19.08
N ARG A 992 10.76 -10.24 18.03
CA ARG A 992 11.25 -9.71 16.74
C ARG A 992 10.55 -10.40 15.59
N TRP A 993 9.95 -9.65 14.69
CA TRP A 993 9.27 -10.18 13.50
C TRP A 993 9.92 -9.65 12.24
N PHE A 994 10.33 -10.55 11.34
CA PHE A 994 11.00 -10.21 10.10
C PHE A 994 10.17 -10.70 8.92
N ARG A 995 9.78 -9.79 8.04
CA ARG A 995 9.25 -10.16 6.73
C ARG A 995 10.42 -10.50 5.82
N LEU A 996 10.42 -11.73 5.32
CA LEU A 996 11.41 -12.20 4.36
C LEU A 996 10.94 -11.80 2.96
N HIS A 997 11.85 -11.28 2.17
CA HIS A 997 11.59 -10.95 0.78
C HIS A 997 12.85 -11.18 -0.05
N GLY A 998 12.68 -11.41 -1.35
CA GLY A 998 13.81 -11.51 -2.25
C GLY A 998 14.46 -10.14 -2.47
N PRO A 999 15.69 -10.08 -2.99
CA PRO A 999 16.07 -8.92 -3.80
C PRO A 999 14.96 -8.68 -4.84
N PRO A 1000 14.77 -7.43 -5.28
CA PRO A 1000 13.72 -7.18 -6.25
C PRO A 1000 13.81 -8.13 -7.44
N GLY A 1001 12.72 -8.76 -7.87
CA GLY A 1001 12.82 -9.67 -9.01
C GLY A 1001 13.53 -11.02 -8.78
N THR A 1002 13.44 -11.63 -7.59
CA THR A 1002 13.65 -13.09 -7.40
C THR A 1002 12.38 -13.82 -6.91
N GLY A 1003 11.21 -13.20 -7.07
CA GLY A 1003 9.91 -13.71 -6.60
C GLY A 1003 9.29 -14.81 -7.45
#